data_AF-A0A7J3VDV8-F1
#
_entry.id   AF-A0A7J3VDV8-F1
#
_cell.length_a   1.000
_cell.length_b   1.000
_cell.length_c   1.000
_cell.angle_alpha   90.00
_cell.angle_beta   90.00
_cell.angle_gamma   90.00
#
_symmetry.space_group_name_H-M   'P 1'
#
loop_
_entity.id
_entity.type
_entity.pdbx_description
1 polymer ?
#
loop_
_entity_poly.entity_id
_entity_poly.type
_entity_poly.pdbx_seq_one_letter_code
_entity_poly.pdbx_strand_id
1 'polypeptide(L)'
;MFKLLKFIYGRRVIAIALLSIVLISLVGYIIYLEISPVYPKRDLVGVIRIEGYIEEPSVLRRYVDVINQAISNDSIKAVVIIIDSGGGYADYIEQIYLDLMMLKERKPLVASIISALSGGYYIAVAASYIFAHPTSMVGNVGLKASIPPILIPSEIYIETGAYKWTGFSSLLFPFNLSRALDNFLSAIEKNRGNKLKIPRDHLKGALIYLGIEALELGLIDEIGSFQNAVEKAAKMANLARYDVVEIKPKTMQESTFQSEFSGYPLTNITMLTMDILNILHPPPAIHYIYLPPEAIISSSHSTSPAEFNSTISTSEGNVIVDISHGNKVSWWVLDKLIFELAKMNASVSFAYSWSDLYSKLEKASALIVASPTKPYSTEEVNTIEKYVREGGLLFLFFDPSWEYIGMEGLKYEILTPINSLAIRFGLSFAKGYLYNEKECFGIYRNIYVRKFGNHTLTWNLNSLVFFTATGIHPVHKGIAWTSNETYSSVAERADEYAVIIAVKKGSGTVIAIGDLTFLMEPYCYVEDNYKLIINIASLMANVSIQIPGKEGGVVKEEITKPDLPVGTEKIFKEWIDGKEYVFRWIKISRREIIIERENQTTHYYLTEDDALERWVSDGRECIYEKPIPELPYPLTRGKSWSHKTNFTLIIEGTRYLGEIIERSYVNSFENIIAEDGKTYFCAKIEYSREEII
;
A
#
# COMPACT_ATOMS: atom_id res chain seq x y z
N MET A 1 -88.20 70.72 20.12
CA MET A 1 -88.92 69.58 19.51
C MET A 1 -88.38 69.16 18.13
N PHE A 2 -87.88 70.07 17.29
CA PHE A 2 -87.36 69.74 15.93
C PHE A 2 -85.98 69.04 15.85
N LYS A 3 -85.14 69.08 16.90
CA LYS A 3 -83.84 68.38 16.91
C LYS A 3 -83.93 66.88 17.24
N LEU A 4 -84.97 66.43 17.95
CA LEU A 4 -85.14 65.02 18.33
C LEU A 4 -85.71 64.17 17.18
N LEU A 5 -86.60 64.74 16.34
CA LEU A 5 -87.18 64.04 15.18
C LEU A 5 -86.15 63.76 14.07
N LYS A 6 -85.20 64.69 13.82
CA LYS A 6 -84.13 64.50 12.81
C LYS A 6 -83.13 63.41 13.21
N PHE A 7 -82.89 63.23 14.52
CA PHE A 7 -81.96 62.22 15.05
C PHE A 7 -82.53 60.80 14.96
N ILE A 8 -83.84 60.64 15.14
CA ILE A 8 -84.53 59.33 15.05
C ILE A 8 -84.76 58.93 13.58
N TYR A 9 -85.07 59.88 12.69
CA TYR A 9 -85.23 59.61 11.25
C TYR A 9 -83.91 59.24 10.58
N GLY A 10 -82.79 59.91 10.92
CA GLY A 10 -81.46 59.57 10.37
C GLY A 10 -81.01 58.15 10.75
N ARG A 11 -81.23 57.73 12.00
CA ARG A 11 -80.90 56.36 12.45
C ARG A 11 -81.74 55.28 11.78
N ARG A 12 -83.03 55.53 11.51
CA ARG A 12 -83.89 54.58 10.79
C ARG A 12 -83.51 54.45 9.33
N VAL A 13 -83.16 55.55 8.66
CA VAL A 13 -82.69 55.52 7.26
C VAL A 13 -81.35 54.80 7.16
N ILE A 14 -80.41 55.03 8.09
CA ILE A 14 -79.13 54.31 8.14
C ILE A 14 -79.34 52.82 8.44
N ALA A 15 -80.23 52.48 9.37
CA ALA A 15 -80.55 51.08 9.68
C ALA A 15 -81.19 50.35 8.51
N ILE A 16 -82.13 50.99 7.79
CA ILE A 16 -82.75 50.43 6.58
C ILE A 16 -81.72 50.31 5.46
N ALA A 17 -80.84 51.29 5.27
CA ALA A 17 -79.78 51.22 4.28
C ALA A 17 -78.80 50.07 4.57
N LEU A 18 -78.38 49.91 5.84
CA LEU A 18 -77.52 48.79 6.26
C LEU A 18 -78.22 47.44 6.10
N LEU A 19 -79.51 47.35 6.47
CA LEU A 19 -80.28 46.12 6.30
C LEU A 19 -80.45 45.78 4.81
N SER A 20 -80.63 46.79 3.96
CA SER A 20 -80.73 46.63 2.51
C SER A 20 -79.41 46.18 1.91
N ILE A 21 -78.28 46.73 2.38
CA ILE A 21 -76.94 46.30 1.97
C ILE A 21 -76.70 44.84 2.39
N VAL A 22 -77.02 44.48 3.63
CA VAL A 22 -76.92 43.09 4.10
C VAL A 22 -77.81 42.17 3.27
N LEU A 23 -79.04 42.57 2.97
CA LEU A 23 -79.97 41.78 2.16
C LEU A 23 -79.48 41.64 0.72
N ILE A 24 -78.97 42.70 0.11
CA ILE A 24 -78.39 42.68 -1.24
C ILE A 24 -77.12 41.83 -1.27
N SER A 25 -76.27 41.91 -0.25
CA SER A 25 -75.10 41.05 -0.11
C SER A 25 -75.49 39.59 0.13
N LEU A 26 -76.56 39.32 0.87
CA LEU A 26 -77.05 37.96 1.12
C LEU A 26 -77.68 37.36 -0.15
N VAL A 27 -78.48 38.14 -0.87
CA VAL A 27 -79.05 37.74 -2.17
C VAL A 27 -77.93 37.57 -3.20
N GLY A 28 -76.95 38.47 -3.23
CA GLY A 28 -75.76 38.35 -4.07
C GLY A 28 -74.93 37.10 -3.72
N TYR A 29 -74.85 36.73 -2.43
CA TYR A 29 -74.17 35.51 -1.98
C TYR A 29 -74.96 34.24 -2.33
N ILE A 30 -76.28 34.25 -2.22
CA ILE A 30 -77.15 33.12 -2.63
C ILE A 30 -77.10 32.94 -4.15
N ILE A 31 -77.18 34.03 -4.91
CA ILE A 31 -77.01 34.02 -6.37
C ILE A 31 -75.59 33.56 -6.73
N TYR A 32 -74.56 33.99 -5.99
CA TYR A 32 -73.19 33.49 -6.17
C TYR A 32 -73.10 31.99 -5.90
N LEU A 33 -73.81 31.44 -4.92
CA LEU A 33 -73.84 30.00 -4.64
C LEU A 33 -74.67 29.20 -5.68
N GLU A 34 -75.74 29.78 -6.25
CA GLU A 34 -76.54 29.14 -7.31
C GLU A 34 -75.91 29.26 -8.71
N ILE A 35 -75.23 30.37 -9.00
CA ILE A 35 -74.63 30.66 -10.32
C ILE A 35 -73.16 30.24 -10.37
N SER A 36 -72.45 30.12 -9.24
CA SER A 36 -71.12 29.50 -9.27
C SER A 36 -71.30 28.04 -9.69
N PRO A 37 -70.86 27.64 -10.90
CA PRO A 37 -70.82 26.23 -11.22
C PRO A 37 -69.96 25.57 -10.15
N VAL A 38 -70.53 24.64 -9.38
CA VAL A 38 -69.73 23.62 -8.72
C VAL A 38 -69.10 22.85 -9.87
N TYR A 39 -67.94 23.31 -10.34
CA TYR A 39 -67.12 22.52 -11.23
C TYR A 39 -66.83 21.24 -10.44
N PRO A 40 -67.36 20.07 -10.81
CA PRO A 40 -66.97 18.85 -10.14
C PRO A 40 -65.46 18.79 -10.22
N LYS A 41 -64.79 18.63 -9.06
CA LYS A 41 -63.35 18.42 -9.00
C LYS A 41 -63.08 17.22 -9.90
N ARG A 42 -62.58 17.47 -11.12
CA ARG A 42 -62.51 16.42 -12.14
C ARG A 42 -61.47 15.42 -11.68
N ASP A 43 -61.84 14.14 -11.67
CA ASP A 43 -60.89 13.06 -11.42
C ASP A 43 -59.85 13.05 -12.53
N LEU A 44 -58.58 12.94 -12.15
CA LEU A 44 -57.46 13.07 -13.06
C LEU A 44 -56.72 11.74 -13.18
N VAL A 45 -56.29 11.44 -14.40
CA VAL A 45 -55.20 10.49 -14.65
C VAL A 45 -53.92 11.31 -14.76
N GLY A 46 -53.03 11.13 -13.79
CA GLY A 46 -51.72 11.79 -13.77
C GLY A 46 -50.74 11.08 -14.70
N VAL A 47 -49.93 11.85 -15.43
CA VAL A 47 -48.88 11.33 -16.31
C VAL A 47 -47.53 11.78 -15.80
N ILE A 48 -46.62 10.85 -15.60
CA ILE A 48 -45.21 11.12 -15.25
C ILE A 48 -44.35 10.61 -16.41
N ARG A 49 -43.47 11.45 -16.94
CA ARG A 49 -42.52 11.09 -18.00
C ARG A 49 -41.15 10.83 -17.39
N ILE A 50 -40.60 9.64 -17.61
CA ILE A 50 -39.25 9.25 -17.17
C ILE A 50 -38.40 9.14 -18.43
N GLU A 51 -37.58 10.15 -18.66
CA GLU A 51 -36.84 10.35 -19.89
C GLU A 51 -35.33 10.48 -19.62
N GLY A 52 -34.52 9.86 -20.48
CA GLY A 52 -33.07 9.94 -20.42
C GLY A 52 -32.43 9.11 -19.32
N TYR A 53 -31.19 9.46 -18.97
CA TYR A 53 -30.40 8.78 -17.94
C TYR A 53 -30.54 9.45 -16.56
N ILE A 54 -30.61 8.64 -15.51
CA ILE A 54 -30.81 9.09 -14.13
C ILE A 54 -29.45 9.01 -13.40
N GLU A 55 -28.55 9.94 -13.73
CA GLU A 55 -27.15 9.95 -13.22
C GLU A 55 -26.88 11.08 -12.22
N GLU A 56 -27.79 12.06 -12.09
CA GLU A 56 -27.60 13.23 -11.25
C GLU A 56 -28.60 13.32 -10.09
N PRO A 57 -28.18 13.80 -8.91
CA PRO A 57 -29.08 14.08 -7.79
C PRO A 57 -30.23 15.04 -8.15
N SER A 58 -29.97 15.99 -9.05
CA SER A 58 -30.96 16.97 -9.53
C SER A 58 -32.11 16.27 -10.27
N VAL A 59 -31.78 15.27 -11.10
CA VAL A 59 -32.72 14.45 -11.88
C VAL A 59 -33.50 13.53 -10.95
N LEU A 60 -32.84 12.86 -10.00
CA LEU A 60 -33.51 12.07 -8.96
C LEU A 60 -34.56 12.91 -8.22
N ARG A 61 -34.18 14.10 -7.70
CA ARG A 61 -35.10 14.98 -6.96
C ARG A 61 -36.33 15.36 -7.76
N ARG A 62 -36.19 15.62 -9.07
CA ARG A 62 -37.33 15.91 -9.95
C ARG A 62 -38.33 14.76 -9.98
N TYR A 63 -37.85 13.52 -10.07
CA TYR A 63 -38.71 12.33 -10.09
C TYR A 63 -39.37 12.06 -8.74
N VAL A 64 -38.61 12.18 -7.64
CA VAL A 64 -39.15 12.09 -6.27
C VAL A 64 -40.28 13.12 -6.06
N ASP A 65 -40.08 14.36 -6.51
CA ASP A 65 -41.08 15.43 -6.38
C ASP A 65 -42.38 15.12 -7.13
N VAL A 66 -42.32 14.67 -8.38
CA VAL A 66 -43.53 14.36 -9.16
C VAL A 66 -44.24 13.11 -8.65
N ILE A 67 -43.52 12.12 -8.15
CA ILE A 67 -44.11 10.93 -7.53
C ILE A 67 -44.82 11.31 -6.22
N ASN A 68 -44.19 12.14 -5.38
CA ASN A 68 -44.81 12.64 -4.15
C ASN A 68 -46.05 13.51 -4.42
N GLN A 69 -46.02 14.34 -5.47
CA GLN A 69 -47.21 15.06 -5.92
C GLN A 69 -48.31 14.09 -6.38
N ALA A 70 -47.96 13.03 -7.10
CA ALA A 70 -48.90 12.00 -7.53
C ALA A 70 -49.53 11.27 -6.34
N ILE A 71 -48.75 10.96 -5.31
CA ILE A 71 -49.21 10.33 -4.06
C ILE A 71 -50.18 11.25 -3.30
N SER A 72 -49.76 12.50 -3.04
CA SER A 72 -50.46 13.43 -2.15
C SER A 72 -51.66 14.15 -2.77
N ASN A 73 -51.77 14.22 -4.10
CA ASN A 73 -52.87 14.94 -4.76
C ASN A 73 -54.11 14.05 -4.91
N ASP A 74 -55.13 14.27 -4.08
CA ASP A 74 -56.39 13.51 -4.10
C ASP A 74 -57.19 13.61 -5.40
N SER A 75 -56.97 14.64 -6.23
CA SER A 75 -57.61 14.74 -7.55
C SER A 75 -57.05 13.73 -8.53
N ILE A 76 -55.81 13.26 -8.33
CA ILE A 76 -55.18 12.23 -9.16
C ILE A 76 -55.63 10.86 -8.65
N LYS A 77 -56.39 10.15 -9.47
CA LYS A 77 -57.00 8.86 -9.11
C LYS A 77 -56.25 7.65 -9.68
N ALA A 78 -55.50 7.84 -10.76
CA ALA A 78 -54.62 6.84 -11.36
C ALA A 78 -53.40 7.53 -11.98
N VAL A 79 -52.33 6.78 -12.20
CA VAL A 79 -51.07 7.29 -12.76
C VAL A 79 -50.60 6.43 -13.92
N VAL A 80 -50.19 7.09 -15.00
CA VAL A 80 -49.44 6.48 -16.11
C VAL A 80 -48.00 6.99 -16.08
N ILE A 81 -47.03 6.07 -16.05
CA ILE A 81 -45.62 6.40 -16.27
C ILE A 81 -45.25 6.12 -17.73
N ILE A 82 -44.76 7.14 -18.44
CA ILE A 82 -44.17 6.99 -19.77
C ILE A 82 -42.67 6.80 -19.58
N ILE A 83 -42.08 5.78 -20.18
CA ILE A 83 -40.66 5.45 -19.98
C ILE A 83 -39.94 5.46 -21.32
N ASP A 84 -38.95 6.34 -21.42
CA ASP A 84 -37.95 6.41 -22.48
C ASP A 84 -36.56 6.58 -21.85
N SER A 85 -36.06 5.50 -21.25
CA SER A 85 -34.86 5.54 -20.42
C SER A 85 -33.97 4.32 -20.60
N GLY A 86 -32.66 4.60 -20.66
CA GLY A 86 -31.58 3.61 -20.64
C GLY A 86 -31.16 3.15 -19.24
N GLY A 87 -31.74 3.73 -18.18
CA GLY A 87 -31.35 3.49 -16.79
C GLY A 87 -30.57 4.66 -16.16
N GLY A 88 -29.67 4.36 -15.23
CA GLY A 88 -28.91 5.36 -14.48
C GLY A 88 -28.18 4.76 -13.29
N TYR A 89 -27.76 5.61 -12.36
CA TYR A 89 -27.07 5.20 -11.14
C TYR A 89 -27.97 4.31 -10.29
N ALA A 90 -27.48 3.11 -9.92
CA ALA A 90 -28.30 2.04 -9.33
C ALA A 90 -29.11 2.50 -8.10
N ASP A 91 -28.49 3.28 -7.21
CA ASP A 91 -29.13 3.85 -6.03
C ASP A 91 -30.32 4.76 -6.38
N TYR A 92 -30.15 5.64 -7.38
CA TYR A 92 -31.22 6.55 -7.80
C TYR A 92 -32.38 5.81 -8.45
N ILE A 93 -32.09 4.75 -9.22
CA ILE A 93 -33.09 3.87 -9.80
C ILE A 93 -33.87 3.14 -8.71
N GLU A 94 -33.19 2.60 -7.70
CA GLU A 94 -33.84 1.90 -6.58
C GLU A 94 -34.73 2.86 -5.78
N GLN A 95 -34.29 4.08 -5.51
CA GLN A 95 -35.12 5.10 -4.86
C GLN A 95 -36.41 5.38 -5.64
N ILE A 96 -36.33 5.63 -6.96
CA ILE A 96 -37.51 5.87 -7.80
C ILE A 96 -38.42 4.64 -7.83
N TYR A 97 -37.85 3.44 -7.94
CA TYR A 97 -38.60 2.19 -7.90
C TYR A 97 -39.38 2.06 -6.59
N LEU A 98 -38.75 2.29 -5.43
CA LEU A 98 -39.39 2.23 -4.12
C LEU A 98 -40.52 3.27 -3.98
N ASP A 99 -40.30 4.50 -4.46
CA ASP A 99 -41.32 5.55 -4.45
C ASP A 99 -42.53 5.19 -5.33
N LEU A 100 -42.30 4.58 -6.50
CA LEU A 100 -43.36 4.09 -7.36
C LEU A 100 -44.09 2.88 -6.78
N MET A 101 -43.41 2.02 -6.02
CA MET A 101 -44.06 0.94 -5.28
C MET A 101 -45.01 1.51 -4.21
N MET A 102 -44.60 2.54 -3.46
CA MET A 102 -45.48 3.25 -2.52
C MET A 102 -46.68 3.92 -3.22
N LEU A 103 -46.45 4.51 -4.41
CA LEU A 103 -47.53 5.07 -5.21
C LEU A 103 -48.54 4.00 -5.65
N LYS A 104 -48.05 2.85 -6.13
CA LYS A 104 -48.88 1.71 -6.58
C LYS A 104 -49.77 1.16 -5.47
N GLU A 105 -49.33 1.17 -4.22
CA GLU A 105 -50.15 0.74 -3.08
C GLU A 105 -51.37 1.65 -2.86
N ARG A 106 -51.32 2.90 -3.32
CA ARG A 106 -52.39 3.89 -3.11
C ARG A 106 -53.25 4.13 -4.35
N LYS A 107 -52.66 4.06 -5.53
CA LYS A 107 -53.30 4.46 -6.80
C LYS A 107 -52.91 3.49 -7.91
N PRO A 108 -53.83 3.11 -8.82
CA PRO A 108 -53.48 2.33 -10.00
C PRO A 108 -52.32 2.96 -10.78
N LEU A 109 -51.28 2.17 -11.02
CA LEU A 109 -50.07 2.57 -11.73
C LEU A 109 -49.89 1.70 -12.97
N VAL A 110 -49.84 2.34 -14.14
CA VAL A 110 -49.65 1.69 -15.46
C VAL A 110 -48.43 2.28 -16.14
N ALA A 111 -47.62 1.46 -16.81
CA ALA A 111 -46.48 1.91 -17.61
C ALA A 111 -46.80 1.90 -19.11
N SER A 112 -46.26 2.87 -19.84
CA SER A 112 -46.25 2.95 -21.30
C SER A 112 -44.81 3.12 -21.76
N ILE A 113 -44.22 2.07 -22.33
CA ILE A 113 -42.81 2.04 -22.72
C ILE A 113 -42.65 2.55 -24.15
N ILE A 114 -41.77 3.55 -24.31
CA ILE A 114 -41.11 3.86 -25.57
C ILE A 114 -39.82 3.04 -25.63
N SER A 115 -38.96 3.18 -24.61
CA SER A 115 -37.76 2.38 -24.37
C SER A 115 -37.55 2.22 -22.87
N ALA A 116 -37.35 1.01 -22.38
CA ALA A 116 -37.11 0.74 -20.96
C ALA A 116 -36.00 -0.31 -20.84
N LEU A 117 -34.76 0.17 -20.68
CA LEU A 117 -33.57 -0.66 -20.58
C LEU A 117 -32.92 -0.52 -19.20
N SER A 118 -32.38 -1.63 -18.68
CA SER A 118 -31.71 -1.71 -17.37
C SER A 118 -32.53 -1.01 -16.29
N GLY A 119 -32.03 0.06 -15.66
CA GLY A 119 -32.76 0.81 -14.64
C GLY A 119 -34.13 1.36 -15.11
N GLY A 120 -34.29 1.67 -16.40
CA GLY A 120 -35.58 2.06 -16.97
C GLY A 120 -36.60 0.92 -16.92
N TYR A 121 -36.16 -0.32 -17.16
CA TYR A 121 -37.01 -1.49 -16.97
C TYR A 121 -37.26 -1.79 -15.49
N TYR A 122 -36.27 -1.59 -14.60
CA TYR A 122 -36.46 -1.70 -13.16
C TYR A 122 -37.60 -0.78 -12.69
N ILE A 123 -37.61 0.47 -13.13
CA ILE A 123 -38.70 1.40 -12.85
C ILE A 123 -40.03 0.90 -13.44
N ALA A 124 -40.04 0.43 -14.70
CA ALA A 124 -41.26 -0.08 -15.34
C ALA A 124 -41.92 -1.22 -14.55
N VAL A 125 -41.10 -2.09 -13.95
CA VAL A 125 -41.53 -3.25 -13.14
C VAL A 125 -42.32 -2.84 -11.90
N ALA A 126 -42.20 -1.61 -11.42
CA ALA A 126 -43.06 -1.11 -10.34
C ALA A 126 -44.54 -1.06 -10.76
N ALA A 127 -44.86 -0.83 -12.04
CA ALA A 127 -46.23 -0.72 -12.50
C ALA A 127 -47.02 -2.04 -12.39
N SER A 128 -48.35 -1.94 -12.30
CA SER A 128 -49.24 -3.11 -12.25
C SER A 128 -49.56 -3.69 -13.63
N TYR A 129 -49.41 -2.86 -14.66
CA TYR A 129 -49.63 -3.20 -16.05
C TYR A 129 -48.67 -2.41 -16.93
N ILE A 130 -48.03 -3.06 -17.91
CA ILE A 130 -46.98 -2.49 -18.73
C ILE A 130 -47.35 -2.66 -20.21
N PHE A 131 -47.53 -1.55 -20.89
CA PHE A 131 -47.65 -1.48 -22.35
C PHE A 131 -46.29 -1.17 -22.99
N ALA A 132 -46.05 -1.68 -24.20
CA ALA A 132 -44.96 -1.23 -25.07
C ALA A 132 -45.39 -1.20 -26.53
N HIS A 133 -44.64 -0.49 -27.39
CA HIS A 133 -44.81 -0.60 -28.84
C HIS A 133 -44.15 -1.89 -29.36
N PRO A 134 -44.54 -2.40 -30.55
CA PRO A 134 -43.94 -3.61 -31.11
C PRO A 134 -42.41 -3.57 -31.19
N THR A 135 -41.85 -2.40 -31.51
CA THR A 135 -40.41 -2.16 -31.69
C THR A 135 -39.76 -1.44 -30.51
N SER A 136 -40.47 -1.28 -29.39
CA SER A 136 -39.87 -0.75 -28.16
C SER A 136 -38.74 -1.66 -27.69
N MET A 137 -37.67 -1.08 -27.16
CA MET A 137 -36.59 -1.84 -26.56
C MET A 137 -36.87 -2.03 -25.06
N VAL A 138 -36.90 -3.29 -24.61
CA VAL A 138 -37.23 -3.67 -23.24
C VAL A 138 -36.18 -4.65 -22.71
N GLY A 139 -35.85 -4.57 -21.43
CA GLY A 139 -34.97 -5.54 -20.76
C GLY A 139 -33.62 -4.94 -20.44
N ASN A 140 -32.54 -5.53 -20.96
CA ASN A 140 -31.16 -5.25 -20.53
C ASN A 140 -31.00 -5.36 -18.99
N VAL A 141 -31.57 -6.42 -18.43
CA VAL A 141 -31.55 -6.70 -16.98
C VAL A 141 -30.14 -7.08 -16.56
N GLY A 142 -29.38 -6.09 -16.15
CA GLY A 142 -27.97 -6.23 -15.82
C GLY A 142 -27.41 -4.96 -15.19
N LEU A 143 -26.28 -5.11 -14.51
CA LEU A 143 -25.52 -4.02 -13.93
C LEU A 143 -24.10 -4.03 -14.51
N LYS A 144 -23.52 -2.85 -14.64
CA LYS A 144 -22.09 -2.66 -14.88
C LYS A 144 -21.52 -1.79 -13.76
N ALA A 145 -20.28 -2.03 -13.37
CA ALA A 145 -19.58 -1.23 -12.39
C ALA A 145 -18.10 -1.12 -12.75
N SER A 146 -17.47 -0.02 -12.35
CA SER A 146 -16.01 0.08 -12.30
C SER A 146 -15.51 -0.65 -11.06
N ILE A 147 -14.44 -1.44 -11.20
CA ILE A 147 -13.80 -2.09 -10.05
C ILE A 147 -13.09 -1.04 -9.17
N PRO A 148 -13.00 -1.26 -7.85
CA PRO A 148 -12.15 -0.43 -6.99
C PRO A 148 -10.71 -0.43 -7.51
N PRO A 149 -10.05 0.74 -7.60
CA PRO A 149 -8.71 0.84 -8.14
C PRO A 149 -7.67 0.28 -7.16
N ILE A 150 -6.49 -0.06 -7.69
CA ILE A 150 -5.32 -0.36 -6.87
C ILE A 150 -4.82 0.96 -6.27
N LEU A 151 -4.71 1.00 -4.94
CA LEU A 151 -4.25 2.17 -4.22
C LEU A 151 -2.71 2.22 -4.17
N ILE A 152 -2.15 3.38 -4.55
CA ILE A 152 -0.77 3.75 -4.23
C ILE A 152 -0.80 4.39 -2.84
N PRO A 153 -0.06 3.87 -1.84
CA PRO A 153 -0.12 4.39 -0.48
C PRO A 153 0.55 5.77 -0.39
N SER A 154 0.20 6.54 0.64
CA SER A 154 0.81 7.85 0.89
C SER A 154 1.49 7.89 2.26
N GLU A 155 2.64 8.55 2.34
CA GLU A 155 3.31 8.88 3.60
C GLU A 155 2.82 10.21 4.20
N ILE A 156 2.04 10.99 3.43
CA ILE A 156 1.47 12.28 3.87
C ILE A 156 0.05 12.06 4.37
N TYR A 157 -0.74 11.29 3.62
CA TYR A 157 -2.13 11.00 3.95
C TYR A 157 -2.24 9.61 4.59
N ILE A 158 -2.69 9.61 5.83
CA ILE A 158 -2.88 8.39 6.63
C ILE A 158 -4.36 8.09 6.83
N GLU A 159 -4.68 6.80 6.86
CA GLU A 159 -6.03 6.32 7.11
C GLU A 159 -6.00 5.09 8.01
N THR A 160 -7.12 4.83 8.67
CA THR A 160 -7.20 3.81 9.73
C THR A 160 -7.56 2.42 9.22
N GLY A 161 -7.77 2.22 7.92
CA GLY A 161 -8.09 0.90 7.35
C GLY A 161 -7.86 0.79 5.86
N ALA A 162 -7.56 -0.43 5.40
CA ALA A 162 -7.11 -0.75 4.04
C ALA A 162 -8.08 -0.35 2.92
N TYR A 163 -9.38 -0.40 3.21
CA TYR A 163 -10.44 -0.08 2.25
C TYR A 163 -11.00 1.35 2.42
N LYS A 164 -10.39 2.19 3.28
CA LYS A 164 -10.92 3.54 3.55
C LYS A 164 -10.89 4.44 2.32
N TRP A 165 -9.96 4.23 1.39
CA TRP A 165 -9.89 4.97 0.13
C TRP A 165 -10.60 4.27 -1.02
N THR A 166 -10.49 2.95 -1.12
CA THR A 166 -11.07 2.18 -2.23
C THR A 166 -12.54 1.82 -2.01
N GLY A 167 -13.04 1.90 -0.78
CA GLY A 167 -14.41 1.60 -0.35
C GLY A 167 -14.72 0.11 -0.27
N PHE A 168 -14.27 -0.66 -1.25
CA PHE A 168 -14.50 -2.09 -1.37
C PHE A 168 -13.20 -2.86 -1.63
N SER A 169 -13.20 -4.13 -1.25
CA SER A 169 -12.25 -5.13 -1.75
C SER A 169 -12.44 -5.32 -3.25
N SER A 170 -11.38 -5.20 -4.04
CA SER A 170 -11.42 -5.44 -5.49
C SER A 170 -11.71 -6.92 -5.77
N LEU A 171 -11.18 -7.83 -4.96
CA LEU A 171 -11.42 -9.27 -5.06
C LEU A 171 -12.89 -9.63 -4.80
N LEU A 172 -13.51 -9.01 -3.80
CA LEU A 172 -14.88 -9.35 -3.38
C LEU A 172 -15.96 -8.51 -4.08
N PHE A 173 -15.61 -7.39 -4.71
CA PHE A 173 -16.56 -6.50 -5.37
C PHE A 173 -17.48 -7.18 -6.41
N PRO A 174 -17.04 -8.16 -7.22
CA PRO A 174 -17.94 -8.90 -8.11
C PRO A 174 -19.12 -9.58 -7.38
N PHE A 175 -18.92 -10.00 -6.12
CA PHE A 175 -20.01 -10.55 -5.30
C PHE A 175 -20.97 -9.45 -4.82
N ASN A 176 -20.49 -8.24 -4.54
CA ASN A 176 -21.35 -7.08 -4.28
C ASN A 176 -22.23 -6.76 -5.51
N LEU A 177 -21.64 -6.74 -6.71
CA LEU A 177 -22.37 -6.53 -7.95
C LEU A 177 -23.42 -7.63 -8.19
N SER A 178 -23.06 -8.88 -7.91
CA SER A 178 -23.99 -10.02 -8.00
C SER A 178 -25.17 -9.90 -7.05
N ARG A 179 -24.96 -9.41 -5.81
CA ARG A 179 -26.05 -9.14 -4.86
C ARG A 179 -26.99 -8.03 -5.34
N ALA A 180 -26.44 -6.96 -5.89
CA ALA A 180 -27.24 -5.87 -6.47
C ALA A 180 -28.05 -6.34 -7.69
N LEU A 181 -27.47 -7.18 -8.55
CA LEU A 181 -28.20 -7.82 -9.65
C LEU A 181 -29.34 -8.72 -9.12
N ASP A 182 -29.10 -9.46 -8.05
CA ASP A 182 -30.11 -10.31 -7.44
C ASP A 182 -31.32 -9.50 -6.92
N ASN A 183 -31.12 -8.28 -6.41
CA ASN A 183 -32.22 -7.37 -6.05
C ASN A 183 -33.08 -7.03 -7.27
N PHE A 184 -32.47 -6.64 -8.39
CA PHE A 184 -33.17 -6.30 -9.62
C PHE A 184 -33.98 -7.49 -10.16
N LEU A 185 -33.36 -8.68 -10.23
CA LEU A 185 -34.05 -9.89 -10.67
C LEU A 185 -35.22 -10.25 -9.75
N SER A 186 -35.01 -10.14 -8.43
CA SER A 186 -36.06 -10.41 -7.44
C SER A 186 -37.23 -9.43 -7.56
N ALA A 187 -36.96 -8.16 -7.88
CA ALA A 187 -37.99 -7.16 -8.13
C ALA A 187 -38.85 -7.53 -9.35
N ILE A 188 -38.22 -8.03 -10.43
CA ILE A 188 -38.91 -8.52 -11.63
C ILE A 188 -39.77 -9.74 -11.29
N GLU A 189 -39.18 -10.78 -10.70
CA GLU A 189 -39.89 -12.01 -10.33
C GLU A 189 -41.09 -11.72 -9.43
N LYS A 190 -40.92 -10.85 -8.44
CA LYS A 190 -41.98 -10.46 -7.51
C LYS A 190 -43.13 -9.72 -8.20
N ASN A 191 -42.85 -8.77 -9.09
CA ASN A 191 -43.89 -7.92 -9.67
C ASN A 191 -44.52 -8.50 -10.94
N ARG A 192 -43.77 -9.28 -11.71
CA ARG A 192 -44.29 -9.99 -12.89
C ARG A 192 -44.98 -11.30 -12.46
N GLY A 193 -44.52 -11.96 -11.40
CA GLY A 193 -45.12 -13.18 -10.85
C GLY A 193 -45.33 -14.25 -11.94
N ASN A 194 -46.51 -14.88 -11.95
CA ASN A 194 -46.87 -15.90 -12.93
C ASN A 194 -46.89 -15.43 -14.39
N LYS A 195 -46.83 -14.11 -14.64
CA LYS A 195 -46.75 -13.58 -16.00
C LYS A 195 -45.36 -13.74 -16.60
N LEU A 196 -44.32 -13.80 -15.77
CA LEU A 196 -42.94 -13.95 -16.20
C LEU A 196 -42.72 -15.36 -16.75
N LYS A 197 -42.34 -15.46 -18.01
CA LYS A 197 -42.10 -16.75 -18.69
C LYS A 197 -40.62 -17.02 -18.92
N ILE A 198 -39.82 -15.96 -19.06
CA ILE A 198 -38.37 -16.08 -19.18
C ILE A 198 -37.75 -16.56 -17.85
N PRO A 199 -36.91 -17.60 -17.87
CA PRO A 199 -36.19 -18.05 -16.68
C PRO A 199 -35.18 -17.00 -16.17
N ARG A 200 -34.93 -17.01 -14.85
CA ARG A 200 -33.97 -16.11 -14.19
C ARG A 200 -32.59 -16.13 -14.85
N ASP A 201 -32.09 -17.29 -15.26
CA ASP A 201 -30.76 -17.42 -15.85
C ASP A 201 -30.65 -16.75 -17.23
N HIS A 202 -31.75 -16.72 -18.00
CA HIS A 202 -31.78 -15.99 -19.27
C HIS A 202 -31.94 -14.48 -19.07
N LEU A 203 -32.67 -14.05 -18.03
CA LEU A 203 -32.75 -12.64 -17.63
C LEU A 203 -31.36 -12.07 -17.29
N LYS A 204 -30.56 -12.83 -16.55
CA LYS A 204 -29.18 -12.48 -16.16
C LYS A 204 -28.24 -12.21 -17.34
N GLY A 205 -28.58 -12.67 -18.54
CA GLY A 205 -27.81 -12.44 -19.76
C GLY A 205 -27.85 -10.99 -20.28
N ALA A 206 -28.65 -10.11 -19.66
CA ALA A 206 -28.76 -8.68 -19.98
C ALA A 206 -29.09 -8.38 -21.46
N LEU A 207 -29.84 -9.25 -22.12
CA LEU A 207 -30.30 -9.04 -23.50
C LEU A 207 -31.38 -7.95 -23.59
N ILE A 208 -31.39 -7.25 -24.73
CA ILE A 208 -32.48 -6.36 -25.13
C ILE A 208 -33.47 -7.18 -25.95
N TYR A 209 -34.76 -6.98 -25.69
CA TYR A 209 -35.87 -7.60 -26.41
C TYR A 209 -36.73 -6.52 -27.06
N LEU A 210 -37.21 -6.77 -28.27
CA LEU A 210 -38.27 -5.95 -28.87
C LEU A 210 -39.57 -6.12 -28.09
N GLY A 211 -40.46 -5.14 -28.12
CA GLY A 211 -41.72 -5.19 -27.37
C GLY A 211 -42.54 -6.45 -27.66
N ILE A 212 -42.57 -6.93 -28.91
CA ILE A 212 -43.22 -8.19 -29.26
C ILE A 212 -42.61 -9.41 -28.55
N GLU A 213 -41.29 -9.49 -28.46
CA GLU A 213 -40.55 -10.56 -27.77
C GLU A 213 -40.73 -10.43 -26.26
N ALA A 214 -40.67 -9.20 -25.75
CA ALA A 214 -40.88 -8.88 -24.34
C ALA A 214 -42.28 -9.31 -23.87
N LEU A 215 -43.30 -9.23 -24.73
CA LEU A 215 -44.64 -9.76 -24.44
C LEU A 215 -44.63 -11.29 -24.35
N GLU A 216 -44.02 -11.96 -25.32
CA GLU A 216 -43.90 -13.42 -25.34
C GLU A 216 -43.17 -13.96 -24.10
N LEU A 217 -42.15 -13.24 -23.65
CA LEU A 217 -41.33 -13.56 -22.46
C LEU A 217 -41.97 -13.13 -21.13
N GLY A 218 -43.08 -12.38 -21.18
CA GLY A 218 -43.80 -11.91 -19.99
C GLY A 218 -43.17 -10.71 -19.29
N LEU A 219 -42.24 -10.01 -19.95
CA LEU A 219 -41.61 -8.78 -19.46
C LEU A 219 -42.57 -7.58 -19.50
N ILE A 220 -43.51 -7.59 -20.44
CA ILE A 220 -44.61 -6.63 -20.52
C ILE A 220 -45.95 -7.37 -20.55
N ASP A 221 -47.06 -6.63 -20.44
CA ASP A 221 -48.41 -7.20 -20.40
C ASP A 221 -49.11 -7.15 -21.76
N GLU A 222 -48.87 -6.11 -22.55
CA GLU A 222 -49.60 -5.91 -23.81
C GLU A 222 -48.86 -4.97 -24.78
N ILE A 223 -49.07 -5.17 -26.07
CA ILE A 223 -48.68 -4.18 -27.08
C ILE A 223 -49.77 -3.12 -27.17
N GLY A 224 -49.40 -1.85 -27.02
CA GLY A 224 -50.37 -0.76 -27.07
C GLY A 224 -49.74 0.62 -27.06
N SER A 225 -50.58 1.63 -27.34
CA SER A 225 -50.19 3.03 -27.31
C SER A 225 -50.34 3.63 -25.91
N PHE A 226 -49.84 4.86 -25.75
CA PHE A 226 -50.08 5.67 -24.57
C PHE A 226 -51.58 5.82 -24.23
N GLN A 227 -52.45 5.95 -25.24
CA GLN A 227 -53.90 6.04 -25.02
C GLN A 227 -54.45 4.76 -24.37
N ASN A 228 -53.95 3.58 -24.77
CA ASN A 228 -54.32 2.32 -24.13
C ASN A 228 -53.89 2.28 -22.66
N ALA A 229 -52.71 2.81 -22.33
CA ALA A 229 -52.23 2.90 -20.95
C ALA A 229 -53.11 3.82 -20.09
N VAL A 230 -53.51 4.98 -20.61
CA VAL A 230 -54.43 5.92 -19.93
C VAL A 230 -55.79 5.27 -19.69
N GLU A 231 -56.36 4.63 -20.71
CA GLU A 231 -57.65 3.93 -20.57
C GLU A 231 -57.57 2.80 -19.55
N LYS A 232 -56.46 2.04 -19.53
CA LYS A 232 -56.24 0.97 -18.55
C LYS A 232 -56.16 1.54 -17.14
N ALA A 233 -55.42 2.62 -16.93
CA ALA A 233 -55.29 3.27 -15.63
C ALA A 233 -56.64 3.81 -15.13
N ALA A 234 -57.41 4.48 -16.00
CA ALA A 234 -58.75 4.96 -15.68
C ALA A 234 -59.72 3.83 -15.34
N LYS A 235 -59.70 2.72 -16.10
CA LYS A 235 -60.50 1.52 -15.82
C LYS A 235 -60.14 0.91 -14.48
N MET A 236 -58.85 0.80 -14.14
CA MET A 236 -58.40 0.29 -12.84
C MET A 236 -58.82 1.18 -11.66
N ALA A 237 -59.03 2.47 -11.89
CA ALA A 237 -59.56 3.42 -10.91
C ALA A 237 -61.09 3.61 -10.98
N ASN A 238 -61.80 2.84 -11.80
CA ASN A 238 -63.25 2.93 -12.02
C ASN A 238 -63.74 4.34 -12.46
N LEU A 239 -62.97 5.02 -13.30
CA LEU A 239 -63.30 6.36 -13.79
C LEU A 239 -64.08 6.32 -15.10
N ALA A 240 -65.28 6.91 -15.12
CA ALA A 240 -66.09 7.07 -16.33
C ALA A 240 -65.85 8.40 -17.07
N ARG A 241 -65.43 9.44 -16.34
CA ARG A 241 -65.08 10.75 -16.88
C ARG A 241 -63.83 11.23 -16.15
N TYR A 242 -62.79 11.56 -16.90
CA TYR A 242 -61.52 12.00 -16.36
C TYR A 242 -60.82 12.92 -17.35
N ASP A 243 -59.95 13.78 -16.82
CA ASP A 243 -58.99 14.51 -17.63
C ASP A 243 -57.59 13.90 -17.44
N VAL A 244 -56.74 14.04 -18.44
CA VAL A 244 -55.34 13.59 -18.38
C VAL A 244 -54.47 14.80 -18.11
N VAL A 245 -53.65 14.74 -17.06
CA VAL A 245 -52.75 15.85 -16.69
C VAL A 245 -51.33 15.34 -16.54
N GLU A 246 -50.38 16.07 -17.13
CA GLU A 246 -48.96 15.81 -16.88
C GLU A 246 -48.55 16.43 -15.53
N ILE A 247 -47.91 15.63 -14.67
CA ILE A 247 -47.40 16.08 -13.38
C ILE A 247 -46.01 16.62 -13.60
N LYS A 248 -45.84 17.93 -13.41
CA LYS A 248 -44.56 18.61 -13.58
C LYS A 248 -43.87 18.81 -12.23
N PRO A 249 -42.53 18.78 -12.19
CA PRO A 249 -41.81 19.12 -10.97
C PRO A 249 -42.15 20.56 -10.57
N LYS A 250 -42.25 20.82 -9.26
CA LYS A 250 -42.35 22.21 -8.79
C LYS A 250 -41.07 22.90 -9.22
N THR A 251 -41.17 24.09 -9.83
CA THR A 251 -40.00 24.87 -10.22
C THR A 251 -39.12 25.06 -9.00
N MET A 252 -37.97 24.38 -8.95
CA MET A 252 -36.95 24.65 -7.94
C MET A 252 -36.46 26.08 -8.21
N GLN A 253 -36.82 27.02 -7.35
CA GLN A 253 -35.99 28.20 -7.19
C GLN A 253 -34.64 27.68 -6.70
N GLU A 254 -33.67 27.64 -7.60
CA GLU A 254 -32.27 27.44 -7.22
C GLU A 254 -31.92 28.54 -6.23
N SER A 255 -31.75 28.17 -4.97
CA SER A 255 -31.17 29.05 -3.97
C SER A 255 -29.70 29.24 -4.34
N THR A 256 -29.42 30.29 -5.10
CA THR A 256 -28.08 30.80 -5.36
C THR A 256 -27.50 31.34 -4.05
N PHE A 257 -27.03 30.46 -3.15
CA PHE A 257 -26.08 30.84 -2.11
C PHE A 257 -24.69 30.89 -2.75
N GLN A 258 -24.43 31.96 -3.52
CA GLN A 258 -23.08 32.37 -3.85
C GLN A 258 -22.45 32.96 -2.59
N SER A 259 -21.67 32.17 -1.86
CA SER A 259 -20.75 32.71 -0.87
C SER A 259 -19.49 33.20 -1.58
N GLU A 260 -19.29 34.51 -1.58
CA GLU A 260 -18.04 35.18 -1.94
C GLU A 260 -16.92 34.76 -0.97
N PHE A 261 -16.23 33.67 -1.28
CA PHE A 261 -14.89 33.38 -0.79
C PHE A 261 -14.04 32.99 -1.99
N SER A 262 -13.20 33.94 -2.43
CA SER A 262 -11.98 33.77 -3.23
C SER A 262 -11.92 32.63 -4.26
N GLY A 263 -12.09 32.97 -5.53
CA GLY A 263 -11.36 32.38 -6.66
C GLY A 263 -11.72 30.97 -7.15
N TYR A 264 -12.43 30.15 -6.37
CA TYR A 264 -12.91 28.84 -6.81
C TYR A 264 -14.41 28.73 -6.51
N PRO A 265 -15.28 28.52 -7.51
CA PRO A 265 -16.71 28.34 -7.27
C PRO A 265 -16.92 27.04 -6.48
N LEU A 266 -17.16 27.15 -5.17
CA LEU A 266 -17.52 26.07 -4.25
C LEU A 266 -18.94 25.50 -4.49
N THR A 267 -19.51 25.67 -5.68
CA THR A 267 -20.88 25.25 -5.99
C THR A 267 -21.02 23.74 -6.27
N ASN A 268 -19.90 23.01 -6.41
CA ASN A 268 -19.90 21.55 -6.50
C ASN A 268 -19.21 20.92 -5.29
N ILE A 269 -19.93 20.82 -4.17
CA ILE A 269 -19.57 19.99 -2.99
C ILE A 269 -19.31 18.52 -3.40
N THR A 270 -19.73 18.11 -4.60
CA THR A 270 -19.50 16.79 -5.20
C THR A 270 -18.07 16.51 -5.65
N MET A 271 -17.17 17.50 -5.70
CA MET A 271 -15.75 17.31 -6.04
C MET A 271 -14.85 17.74 -4.87
N LEU A 272 -15.12 17.25 -3.66
CA LEU A 272 -14.21 17.42 -2.53
C LEU A 272 -12.91 16.62 -2.81
N THR A 273 -11.76 17.28 -2.84
CA THR A 273 -10.43 16.67 -3.04
C THR A 273 -9.53 16.93 -1.83
N MET A 274 -8.37 16.25 -1.73
CA MET A 274 -7.41 16.55 -0.67
C MET A 274 -6.85 17.97 -0.76
N ASP A 275 -6.69 18.52 -1.96
CA ASP A 275 -6.23 19.91 -2.14
C ASP A 275 -7.25 20.89 -1.59
N ILE A 276 -8.54 20.68 -1.87
CA ILE A 276 -9.62 21.50 -1.33
C ILE A 276 -9.66 21.37 0.19
N LEU A 277 -9.50 20.15 0.73
CA LEU A 277 -9.46 19.95 2.17
C LEU A 277 -8.27 20.65 2.82
N ASN A 278 -7.08 20.59 2.24
CA ASN A 278 -5.90 21.29 2.75
C ASN A 278 -6.05 22.82 2.67
N ILE A 279 -6.76 23.34 1.66
CA ILE A 279 -7.09 24.78 1.58
C ILE A 279 -8.06 25.18 2.70
N LEU A 280 -9.09 24.37 2.95
CA LEU A 280 -10.11 24.65 3.98
C LEU A 280 -9.58 24.41 5.40
N HIS A 281 -8.77 23.36 5.56
CA HIS A 281 -8.23 22.84 6.81
C HIS A 281 -6.77 22.38 6.60
N PRO A 282 -5.79 23.29 6.69
CA PRO A 282 -4.38 22.95 6.52
C PRO A 282 -3.88 21.86 7.50
N PRO A 283 -2.93 21.00 7.09
CA PRO A 283 -2.37 19.97 7.98
C PRO A 283 -1.71 20.54 9.27
N PRO A 284 -1.82 19.84 10.42
CA PRO A 284 -2.53 18.57 10.61
C PRO A 284 -4.05 18.77 10.68
N ALA A 285 -4.80 17.95 9.93
CA ALA A 285 -6.27 17.94 9.92
C ALA A 285 -6.79 16.49 10.01
N ILE A 286 -7.93 16.30 10.68
CA ILE A 286 -8.57 14.99 10.88
C ILE A 286 -10.02 15.09 10.37
N HIS A 287 -10.42 14.17 9.49
CA HIS A 287 -11.74 14.20 8.85
C HIS A 287 -12.49 12.87 9.02
N TYR A 288 -13.79 12.95 9.36
CA TYR A 288 -14.72 11.81 9.29
C TYR A 288 -15.41 11.78 7.93
N ILE A 289 -14.65 11.52 6.87
CA ILE A 289 -15.16 11.51 5.49
C ILE A 289 -14.68 10.28 4.75
N TYR A 290 -15.45 9.82 3.78
CA TYR A 290 -14.97 8.94 2.72
C TYR A 290 -14.82 9.80 1.46
N LEU A 291 -13.67 9.72 0.81
CA LEU A 291 -13.43 10.33 -0.48
C LEU A 291 -13.21 9.20 -1.49
N PRO A 292 -13.89 9.24 -2.64
CA PRO A 292 -13.67 8.24 -3.67
C PRO A 292 -12.22 8.36 -4.21
N PRO A 293 -11.63 7.26 -4.73
CA PRO A 293 -10.25 7.26 -5.22
C PRO A 293 -9.95 8.38 -6.22
N GLU A 294 -10.91 8.74 -7.07
CA GLU A 294 -10.78 9.81 -8.06
C GLU A 294 -10.46 11.16 -7.42
N ALA A 295 -11.03 11.45 -6.25
CA ALA A 295 -10.77 12.69 -5.50
C ALA A 295 -9.33 12.77 -4.95
N ILE A 296 -8.70 11.61 -4.72
CA ILE A 296 -7.29 11.49 -4.31
C ILE A 296 -6.39 11.66 -5.54
N ILE A 297 -6.74 10.98 -6.62
CA ILE A 297 -5.95 11.00 -7.85
C ILE A 297 -5.91 12.41 -8.42
N SER A 298 -7.02 13.16 -8.39
CA SER A 298 -7.04 14.56 -8.81
C SER A 298 -6.12 15.46 -7.97
N SER A 299 -5.87 15.13 -6.70
CA SER A 299 -4.92 15.86 -5.84
C SER A 299 -3.45 15.44 -6.01
N SER A 300 -3.17 14.38 -6.77
CA SER A 300 -1.78 13.92 -7.01
C SER A 300 -1.00 14.78 -8.01
N HIS A 301 -1.61 15.82 -8.59
CA HIS A 301 -0.97 16.72 -9.54
C HIS A 301 -0.07 17.79 -8.90
N SER A 302 0.01 17.89 -7.58
CA SER A 302 0.62 19.06 -6.91
C SER A 302 1.81 18.77 -6.00
N THR A 303 2.66 17.79 -6.31
CA THR A 303 4.05 17.83 -5.84
C THR A 303 4.95 17.21 -6.91
N SER A 304 5.36 18.04 -7.87
CA SER A 304 6.69 17.83 -8.45
C SER A 304 7.65 17.70 -7.26
N PRO A 305 8.54 16.68 -7.20
CA PRO A 305 9.70 16.82 -6.36
C PRO A 305 10.29 18.17 -6.72
N ALA A 306 10.45 19.05 -5.74
CA ALA A 306 11.18 20.28 -5.96
C ALA A 306 12.47 19.87 -6.67
N GLU A 307 12.68 20.37 -7.90
CA GLU A 307 13.94 20.22 -8.61
C GLU A 307 14.97 20.92 -7.75
N PHE A 308 15.54 20.20 -6.79
CA PHE A 308 16.69 20.64 -6.04
C PHE A 308 17.89 20.52 -6.97
N ASN A 309 18.00 21.52 -7.84
CA ASN A 309 19.22 21.88 -8.54
C ASN A 309 20.21 22.45 -7.51
N SER A 310 20.72 21.60 -6.63
CA SER A 310 21.97 21.86 -5.94
C SER A 310 23.04 21.04 -6.66
N THR A 311 23.74 21.69 -7.58
CA THR A 311 25.04 21.23 -8.08
C THR A 311 26.01 21.17 -6.89
N ILE A 312 26.00 20.06 -6.17
CA ILE A 312 27.00 19.71 -5.16
C ILE A 312 28.17 19.09 -5.90
N SER A 313 29.38 19.56 -5.57
CA SER A 313 30.61 19.25 -6.30
C SER A 313 30.79 17.76 -6.54
N THR A 314 31.16 17.44 -7.78
CA THR A 314 31.68 16.16 -8.25
C THR A 314 32.92 15.74 -7.47
N SER A 315 32.73 15.14 -6.30
CA SER A 315 33.76 14.31 -5.68
C SER A 315 33.65 12.90 -6.24
N GLU A 316 34.79 12.23 -6.47
CA GLU A 316 34.84 10.80 -6.82
C GLU A 316 34.37 9.99 -5.59
N GLY A 317 33.05 9.84 -5.46
CA GLY A 317 32.41 9.02 -4.44
C GLY A 317 32.68 7.54 -4.69
N ASN A 318 32.99 6.76 -3.66
CA ASN A 318 33.06 5.30 -3.79
C ASN A 318 31.65 4.66 -3.80
N VAL A 319 30.62 5.33 -3.28
CA VAL A 319 29.21 4.90 -3.39
C VAL A 319 28.50 5.82 -4.38
N ILE A 320 27.90 5.23 -5.41
CA ILE A 320 27.22 5.96 -6.48
C ILE A 320 25.71 5.81 -6.33
N VAL A 321 24.99 6.91 -6.35
CA VAL A 321 23.52 6.94 -6.40
C VAL A 321 23.10 7.31 -7.81
N ASP A 322 22.34 6.43 -8.46
CA ASP A 322 21.81 6.72 -9.78
C ASP A 322 20.62 7.69 -9.70
N ILE A 323 20.70 8.82 -10.41
CA ILE A 323 19.59 9.78 -10.61
C ILE A 323 19.16 9.83 -12.08
N SER A 324 19.96 9.26 -12.99
CA SER A 324 19.75 9.35 -14.45
C SER A 324 18.46 8.68 -14.93
N HIS A 325 17.96 7.68 -14.20
CA HIS A 325 16.68 7.00 -14.44
C HIS A 325 15.52 7.57 -13.62
N GLY A 326 15.68 8.79 -13.10
CA GLY A 326 14.67 9.51 -12.32
C GLY A 326 14.34 8.80 -11.00
N ASN A 327 15.34 8.15 -10.40
CA ASN A 327 15.26 7.56 -9.07
C ASN A 327 14.77 8.59 -8.06
N LYS A 328 13.76 8.21 -7.28
CA LYS A 328 13.20 9.05 -6.22
C LYS A 328 14.07 8.92 -4.99
N VAL A 329 15.24 9.53 -4.98
CA VAL A 329 16.12 9.57 -3.82
C VAL A 329 16.90 10.87 -3.82
N SER A 330 17.19 11.41 -2.64
CA SER A 330 17.91 12.66 -2.48
C SER A 330 18.86 12.61 -1.29
N TRP A 331 19.66 13.66 -1.13
CA TRP A 331 20.54 13.81 0.03
C TRP A 331 19.75 13.75 1.35
N TRP A 332 18.58 14.40 1.39
CA TRP A 332 17.73 14.42 2.59
C TRP A 332 17.31 13.01 3.02
N VAL A 333 16.98 12.20 2.03
CA VAL A 333 16.53 10.82 2.24
C VAL A 333 17.66 9.92 2.73
N LEU A 334 18.87 10.14 2.20
CA LEU A 334 20.05 9.35 2.52
C LEU A 334 20.89 9.95 3.66
N ASP A 335 20.48 11.04 4.30
CA ASP A 335 21.28 11.83 5.25
C ASP A 335 21.98 10.95 6.29
N LYS A 336 21.22 10.05 6.94
CA LYS A 336 21.77 9.15 7.96
C LYS A 336 22.68 8.07 7.41
N LEU A 337 22.36 7.52 6.24
CA LEU A 337 23.24 6.57 5.58
C LEU A 337 24.56 7.23 5.18
N ILE A 338 24.50 8.44 4.60
CA ILE A 338 25.67 9.22 4.20
C ILE A 338 26.52 9.56 5.44
N PHE A 339 25.89 9.96 6.54
CA PHE A 339 26.58 10.22 7.80
C PHE A 339 27.36 9.00 8.31
N GLU A 340 26.74 7.82 8.31
CA GLU A 340 27.41 6.58 8.74
C GLU A 340 28.50 6.14 7.75
N LEU A 341 28.30 6.33 6.44
CA LEU A 341 29.34 6.11 5.43
C LEU A 341 30.54 7.04 5.60
N ALA A 342 30.29 8.33 5.91
CA ALA A 342 31.35 9.30 6.15
C ALA A 342 32.22 8.93 7.36
N LYS A 343 31.61 8.39 8.43
CA LYS A 343 32.35 7.83 9.60
C LYS A 343 33.27 6.67 9.23
N MET A 344 33.00 6.01 8.10
CA MET A 344 33.78 4.89 7.56
C MET A 344 34.68 5.30 6.39
N ASN A 345 34.92 6.60 6.18
CA ASN A 345 35.69 7.17 5.06
C ASN A 345 35.14 6.79 3.67
N ALA A 346 33.85 6.48 3.56
CA ALA A 346 33.17 6.29 2.29
C ALA A 346 32.47 7.60 1.88
N SER A 347 32.57 7.94 0.59
CA SER A 347 32.01 9.15 -0.01
C SER A 347 30.88 8.79 -0.97
N VAL A 348 29.78 9.53 -0.90
CA VAL A 348 28.61 9.32 -1.75
C VAL A 348 28.59 10.36 -2.87
N SER A 349 28.36 9.92 -4.11
CA SER A 349 28.17 10.81 -5.25
C SER A 349 26.91 10.44 -6.03
N PHE A 350 26.27 11.45 -6.63
CA PHE A 350 25.04 11.29 -7.41
C PHE A 350 25.38 11.37 -8.90
N ALA A 351 24.80 10.47 -9.69
CA ALA A 351 25.01 10.40 -11.14
C ALA A 351 23.74 10.80 -11.89
N TYR A 352 23.77 11.96 -12.56
CA TYR A 352 22.58 12.59 -13.16
C TYR A 352 22.34 12.21 -14.62
N SER A 353 23.33 11.61 -15.29
CA SER A 353 23.20 11.05 -16.64
C SER A 353 23.79 9.65 -16.70
N TRP A 354 23.30 8.83 -17.64
CA TRP A 354 23.84 7.48 -17.84
C TRP A 354 25.35 7.51 -18.15
N SER A 355 25.81 8.49 -18.94
CA SER A 355 27.23 8.64 -19.25
C SER A 355 28.10 8.89 -18.01
N ASP A 356 27.60 9.70 -17.06
CA ASP A 356 28.27 9.98 -15.79
C ASP A 356 28.28 8.73 -14.90
N LEU A 357 27.14 8.06 -14.76
CA LEU A 357 27.02 6.79 -14.03
C LEU A 357 27.99 5.75 -14.60
N TYR A 358 27.97 5.52 -15.91
CA TYR A 358 28.84 4.58 -16.61
C TYR A 358 30.32 4.82 -16.29
N SER A 359 30.77 6.08 -16.32
CA SER A 359 32.17 6.45 -16.04
C SER A 359 32.57 6.22 -14.58
N LYS A 360 31.62 6.31 -13.65
CA LYS A 360 31.85 6.16 -12.21
C LYS A 360 31.78 4.71 -11.75
N LEU A 361 31.02 3.85 -12.44
CA LEU A 361 30.84 2.44 -12.06
C LEU A 361 32.16 1.66 -11.95
N GLU A 362 33.15 1.97 -12.79
CA GLU A 362 34.45 1.29 -12.76
C GLU A 362 35.19 1.46 -11.41
N LYS A 363 35.00 2.59 -10.74
CA LYS A 363 35.61 2.90 -9.44
C LYS A 363 34.63 2.77 -8.27
N ALA A 364 33.41 2.31 -8.50
CA ALA A 364 32.36 2.30 -7.48
C ALA A 364 32.44 1.04 -6.60
N SER A 365 32.46 1.21 -5.29
CA SER A 365 32.27 0.12 -4.32
C SER A 365 30.82 -0.34 -4.25
N ALA A 366 29.87 0.60 -4.40
CA ALA A 366 28.45 0.31 -4.43
C ALA A 366 27.67 1.22 -5.38
N LEU A 367 26.59 0.69 -5.94
CA LEU A 367 25.57 1.38 -6.71
C LEU A 367 24.23 1.33 -5.94
N ILE A 368 23.60 2.48 -5.74
CA ILE A 368 22.24 2.61 -5.20
C ILE A 368 21.28 2.98 -6.33
N VAL A 369 20.25 2.16 -6.51
CA VAL A 369 19.08 2.39 -7.36
C VAL A 369 17.86 2.41 -6.44
N ALA A 370 17.05 3.45 -6.50
CA ALA A 370 16.02 3.75 -5.52
C ALA A 370 14.75 4.28 -6.20
N SER A 371 13.72 3.44 -6.31
CA SER A 371 12.44 3.77 -6.95
C SER A 371 12.60 4.54 -8.27
N PRO A 372 13.28 3.97 -9.30
CA PRO A 372 13.42 4.58 -10.62
C PRO A 372 12.06 4.83 -11.27
N THR A 373 11.96 5.90 -12.05
CA THR A 373 10.74 6.26 -12.81
C THR A 373 10.84 5.91 -14.29
N LYS A 374 12.04 5.54 -14.76
CA LYS A 374 12.30 5.11 -16.14
C LYS A 374 12.93 3.72 -16.14
N PRO A 375 12.51 2.82 -17.05
CA PRO A 375 13.14 1.50 -17.15
C PRO A 375 14.57 1.64 -17.69
N TYR A 376 15.45 0.74 -17.25
CA TYR A 376 16.79 0.56 -17.80
C TYR A 376 16.76 -0.22 -19.12
N SER A 377 17.56 0.18 -20.10
CA SER A 377 17.74 -0.52 -21.38
C SER A 377 18.48 -1.85 -21.19
N THR A 378 18.46 -2.70 -22.22
CA THR A 378 19.21 -3.97 -22.16
C THR A 378 20.73 -3.74 -22.08
N GLU A 379 21.29 -2.73 -22.76
CA GLU A 379 22.72 -2.42 -22.64
C GLU A 379 23.09 -1.90 -21.25
N GLU A 380 22.23 -1.07 -20.67
CA GLU A 380 22.43 -0.51 -19.33
C GLU A 380 22.43 -1.60 -18.27
N VAL A 381 21.43 -2.49 -18.34
CA VAL A 381 21.32 -3.64 -17.44
C VAL A 381 22.52 -4.58 -17.58
N ASN A 382 23.00 -4.84 -18.80
CA ASN A 382 24.21 -5.68 -19.00
C ASN A 382 25.46 -5.05 -18.37
N THR A 383 25.56 -3.73 -18.39
CA THR A 383 26.67 -2.99 -17.78
C THR A 383 26.62 -3.11 -16.25
N ILE A 384 25.46 -2.89 -15.64
CA ILE A 384 25.27 -3.05 -14.19
C ILE A 384 25.48 -4.51 -13.78
N GLU A 385 25.01 -5.48 -14.56
CA GLU A 385 25.25 -6.90 -14.28
C GLU A 385 26.76 -7.21 -14.31
N LYS A 386 27.50 -6.68 -15.28
CA LYS A 386 28.96 -6.84 -15.35
C LYS A 386 29.62 -6.28 -14.09
N TYR A 387 29.27 -5.05 -13.70
CA TYR A 387 29.74 -4.40 -12.48
C TYR A 387 29.55 -5.28 -11.23
N VAL A 388 28.34 -5.83 -11.05
CA VAL A 388 28.06 -6.73 -9.91
C VAL A 388 28.88 -8.02 -10.02
N ARG A 389 28.97 -8.63 -11.21
CA ARG A 389 29.74 -9.87 -11.39
C ARG A 389 31.22 -9.71 -11.05
N GLU A 390 31.77 -8.51 -11.23
CA GLU A 390 33.17 -8.15 -10.96
C GLU A 390 33.43 -7.77 -9.48
N GLY A 391 32.43 -7.88 -8.61
CA GLY A 391 32.56 -7.65 -7.16
C GLY A 391 31.79 -6.44 -6.65
N GLY A 392 31.14 -5.71 -7.55
CA GLY A 392 30.32 -4.56 -7.21
C GLY A 392 29.12 -4.92 -6.32
N LEU A 393 28.70 -3.95 -5.53
CA LEU A 393 27.53 -4.06 -4.67
C LEU A 393 26.37 -3.26 -5.23
N LEU A 394 25.23 -3.89 -5.43
CA LEU A 394 24.03 -3.23 -5.92
C LEU A 394 22.96 -3.20 -4.84
N PHE A 395 22.55 -2.01 -4.42
CA PHE A 395 21.38 -1.80 -3.58
C PHE A 395 20.20 -1.34 -4.43
N LEU A 396 19.10 -2.09 -4.31
CA LEU A 396 17.82 -1.79 -4.92
C LEU A 396 16.83 -1.45 -3.79
N PHE A 397 16.45 -0.18 -3.68
CA PHE A 397 15.36 0.25 -2.81
C PHE A 397 14.12 0.47 -3.66
N PHE A 398 12.98 0.02 -3.17
CA PHE A 398 11.71 0.31 -3.82
C PHE A 398 10.66 0.62 -2.78
N ASP A 399 10.02 1.76 -2.94
CA ASP A 399 8.97 2.23 -2.05
C ASP A 399 7.68 2.46 -2.85
N PRO A 400 6.63 1.66 -2.61
CA PRO A 400 5.30 1.84 -3.19
C PRO A 400 4.73 3.24 -3.07
N SER A 401 5.05 4.00 -2.02
CA SER A 401 4.52 5.37 -1.87
C SER A 401 5.18 6.37 -2.81
N TRP A 402 6.37 6.03 -3.33
CA TRP A 402 7.14 6.86 -4.25
C TRP A 402 7.04 6.37 -5.69
N GLU A 403 6.25 5.32 -5.89
CA GLU A 403 5.89 4.81 -7.20
C GLU A 403 5.03 5.85 -7.94
N TYR A 404 5.65 6.63 -8.83
CA TYR A 404 4.95 7.47 -9.79
C TYR A 404 4.38 6.58 -10.91
N ILE A 405 3.38 5.76 -10.56
CA ILE A 405 2.44 5.32 -11.58
C ILE A 405 1.37 6.40 -11.66
N GLY A 406 1.62 7.43 -12.48
CA GLY A 406 0.50 8.21 -13.01
C GLY A 406 -0.53 7.25 -13.62
N MET A 407 -1.80 7.64 -13.67
CA MET A 407 -2.92 6.81 -14.18
C MET A 407 -2.63 6.06 -15.49
N GLU A 408 -1.66 6.50 -16.30
CA GLU A 408 -1.20 5.81 -17.49
C GLU A 408 -0.41 4.52 -17.21
N GLY A 409 0.46 4.45 -16.18
CA GLY A 409 1.27 3.25 -15.92
C GLY A 409 0.47 2.04 -15.43
N LEU A 410 -0.65 2.28 -14.72
CA LEU A 410 -1.60 1.23 -14.31
C LEU A 410 -2.53 0.82 -15.46
N LYS A 411 -2.76 1.71 -16.44
CA LYS A 411 -3.50 1.41 -17.67
C LYS A 411 -2.67 0.66 -18.72
N TYR A 412 -1.34 0.78 -18.70
CA TYR A 412 -0.46 0.27 -19.76
C TYR A 412 0.42 -0.94 -19.36
N GLU A 413 0.09 -1.73 -18.33
CA GLU A 413 0.83 -2.98 -18.05
C GLU A 413 2.37 -2.84 -17.99
N ILE A 414 2.90 -1.65 -17.72
CA ILE A 414 4.35 -1.43 -17.77
C ILE A 414 4.96 -2.05 -16.51
N LEU A 415 5.96 -2.91 -16.74
CA LEU A 415 6.86 -3.44 -15.73
C LEU A 415 7.29 -2.29 -14.79
N THR A 416 7.18 -2.47 -13.47
CA THR A 416 7.72 -1.50 -12.51
C THR A 416 9.15 -1.15 -12.93
N PRO A 417 9.53 0.12 -13.14
CA PRO A 417 10.82 0.44 -13.77
C PRO A 417 12.02 -0.23 -13.09
N ILE A 418 11.97 -0.41 -11.76
CA ILE A 418 13.02 -1.13 -11.02
C ILE A 418 13.14 -2.60 -11.43
N ASN A 419 12.03 -3.24 -11.79
CA ASN A 419 12.00 -4.63 -12.24
C ASN A 419 12.64 -4.82 -13.62
N SER A 420 12.86 -3.76 -14.40
CA SER A 420 13.63 -3.88 -15.65
C SER A 420 15.10 -4.25 -15.37
N LEU A 421 15.60 -3.87 -14.18
CA LEU A 421 16.92 -4.23 -13.67
C LEU A 421 16.88 -5.46 -12.76
N ALA A 422 15.96 -5.48 -11.79
CA ALA A 422 15.91 -6.47 -10.72
C ALA A 422 15.78 -7.91 -11.23
N ILE A 423 14.97 -8.13 -12.28
CA ILE A 423 14.70 -9.46 -12.85
C ILE A 423 15.98 -10.16 -13.33
N ARG A 424 16.99 -9.41 -13.81
CA ARG A 424 18.28 -10.02 -14.22
C ARG A 424 19.07 -10.64 -13.08
N PHE A 425 18.79 -10.22 -11.85
CA PHE A 425 19.37 -10.77 -10.64
C PHE A 425 18.50 -11.84 -9.98
N GLY A 426 17.41 -12.27 -10.64
CA GLY A 426 16.55 -13.33 -10.13
C GLY A 426 15.66 -12.88 -8.97
N LEU A 427 15.22 -11.61 -8.98
CA LEU A 427 14.24 -11.09 -8.03
C LEU A 427 13.33 -10.07 -8.71
N SER A 428 12.13 -9.87 -8.17
CA SER A 428 11.22 -8.81 -8.61
C SER A 428 10.45 -8.22 -7.45
N PHE A 429 10.25 -6.90 -7.44
CA PHE A 429 9.40 -6.21 -6.49
C PHE A 429 7.94 -6.43 -6.85
N ALA A 430 7.13 -6.80 -5.87
CA ALA A 430 5.69 -6.98 -6.03
C ALA A 430 5.00 -5.61 -6.22
N LYS A 431 3.85 -5.63 -6.89
CA LYS A 431 2.99 -4.45 -7.03
C LYS A 431 2.18 -4.22 -5.75
N GLY A 432 1.92 -2.94 -5.46
CA GLY A 432 1.18 -2.52 -4.27
C GLY A 432 2.04 -2.55 -3.01
N TYR A 433 1.37 -2.50 -1.88
CA TYR A 433 1.99 -2.40 -0.57
C TYR A 433 1.53 -3.53 0.35
N LEU A 434 2.28 -3.75 1.42
CA LEU A 434 2.00 -4.70 2.46
C LEU A 434 1.35 -3.99 3.65
N TYR A 435 0.43 -4.68 4.32
CA TYR A 435 -0.20 -4.15 5.52
C TYR A 435 -0.54 -5.26 6.51
N ASN A 436 -0.68 -4.92 7.78
CA ASN A 436 -1.13 -5.82 8.83
C ASN A 436 -2.04 -5.05 9.80
N GLU A 437 -3.29 -5.50 9.96
CA GLU A 437 -4.26 -4.82 10.82
C GLU A 437 -4.08 -5.12 12.32
N LYS A 438 -3.31 -6.15 12.67
CA LYS A 438 -3.10 -6.61 14.05
C LYS A 438 -1.71 -6.25 14.59
N GLU A 439 -0.67 -6.60 13.83
CA GLU A 439 0.73 -6.38 14.18
C GLU A 439 1.33 -5.24 13.33
N CYS A 440 0.99 -4.00 13.69
CA CYS A 440 1.50 -2.80 13.03
C CYS A 440 1.93 -1.71 14.01
N PHE A 441 2.80 -0.82 13.55
CA PHE A 441 3.25 0.35 14.28
C PHE A 441 2.33 1.54 14.02
N GLY A 442 1.33 1.72 14.89
CA GLY A 442 0.39 2.83 14.83
C GLY A 442 -0.73 2.63 13.81
N ILE A 443 -0.41 2.56 12.51
CA ILE A 443 -1.37 2.31 11.43
C ILE A 443 -1.06 1.03 10.66
N TYR A 444 -2.09 0.43 10.08
CA TYR A 444 -2.06 -0.87 9.43
C TYR A 444 -0.96 -1.06 8.36
N ARG A 445 -0.52 0.02 7.69
CA ARG A 445 0.53 -0.04 6.64
C ARG A 445 1.95 -0.15 7.21
N ASN A 446 2.15 0.26 8.46
CA ASN A 446 3.46 0.26 9.10
C ASN A 446 3.73 -1.13 9.69
N ILE A 447 4.38 -2.00 8.92
CA ILE A 447 4.51 -3.42 9.26
C ILE A 447 5.77 -3.70 10.09
N TYR A 448 5.64 -4.63 11.04
CA TYR A 448 6.79 -5.18 11.75
C TYR A 448 7.49 -6.27 10.92
N VAL A 449 8.82 -6.29 10.96
CA VAL A 449 9.68 -7.34 10.40
C VAL A 449 10.52 -7.92 11.52
N ARG A 450 10.31 -9.20 11.85
CA ARG A 450 10.93 -9.87 13.01
C ARG A 450 11.54 -11.23 12.67
N LYS A 451 11.34 -11.72 11.45
CA LYS A 451 11.94 -12.97 10.97
C LYS A 451 13.16 -12.64 10.14
N PHE A 452 14.34 -13.01 10.64
CA PHE A 452 15.61 -12.72 10.01
C PHE A 452 16.38 -13.99 9.66
N GLY A 453 16.95 -14.01 8.46
CA GLY A 453 17.90 -15.01 8.00
C GLY A 453 19.31 -14.69 8.47
N ASN A 454 20.22 -15.66 8.36
CA ASN A 454 21.63 -15.46 8.70
C ASN A 454 22.32 -14.65 7.59
N HIS A 455 22.47 -13.35 7.80
CA HIS A 455 23.17 -12.43 6.90
C HIS A 455 23.77 -11.26 7.70
N THR A 456 24.87 -10.68 7.21
CA THR A 456 25.54 -9.55 7.89
C THR A 456 24.63 -8.34 8.07
N LEU A 457 23.73 -8.09 7.11
CA LEU A 457 22.71 -7.03 7.20
C LEU A 457 21.73 -7.19 8.35
N THR A 458 21.41 -8.43 8.71
CA THR A 458 20.38 -8.76 9.69
C THR A 458 20.97 -9.11 11.06
N TRP A 459 22.28 -8.95 11.22
CA TRP A 459 22.95 -9.24 12.48
C TRP A 459 22.53 -8.24 13.57
N ASN A 460 22.17 -8.77 14.75
CA ASN A 460 21.81 -8.02 15.94
C ASN A 460 20.55 -7.14 15.76
N LEU A 461 19.68 -7.54 14.83
CA LEU A 461 18.34 -6.99 14.67
C LEU A 461 17.33 -7.89 15.38
N ASN A 462 16.48 -7.30 16.22
CA ASN A 462 15.37 -7.97 16.88
C ASN A 462 14.03 -7.65 16.19
N SER A 463 13.85 -6.41 15.77
CA SER A 463 12.64 -5.94 15.11
C SER A 463 12.93 -4.73 14.23
N LEU A 464 12.27 -4.64 13.09
CA LEU A 464 12.24 -3.45 12.23
C LEU A 464 10.79 -3.02 12.00
N VAL A 465 10.61 -1.76 11.60
CA VAL A 465 9.33 -1.23 11.10
C VAL A 465 9.55 -0.61 9.73
N PHE A 466 8.77 -1.04 8.75
CA PHE A 466 8.69 -0.41 7.43
C PHE A 466 7.31 0.25 7.24
N PHE A 467 7.26 1.39 6.55
CA PHE A 467 6.11 2.34 6.64
C PHE A 467 5.21 2.30 5.40
N THR A 468 5.75 1.91 4.24
CA THR A 468 4.98 1.69 3.01
C THR A 468 5.53 0.52 2.20
N ALA A 469 6.00 -0.53 2.88
CA ALA A 469 6.75 -1.61 2.23
C ALA A 469 5.98 -2.40 1.15
N THR A 470 6.71 -2.97 0.20
CA THR A 470 6.23 -4.06 -0.66
C THR A 470 6.95 -5.38 -0.37
N GLY A 471 6.34 -6.48 -0.83
CA GLY A 471 7.01 -7.76 -0.91
C GLY A 471 7.95 -7.83 -2.11
N ILE A 472 9.01 -8.62 -1.98
CA ILE A 472 9.94 -8.92 -3.05
C ILE A 472 9.87 -10.43 -3.30
N HIS A 473 9.76 -10.83 -4.56
CA HIS A 473 9.73 -12.22 -4.99
C HIS A 473 11.13 -12.69 -5.36
N PRO A 474 11.79 -13.49 -4.51
CA PRO A 474 13.09 -14.06 -4.84
C PRO A 474 12.95 -15.35 -5.68
N VAL A 475 13.95 -15.64 -6.51
CA VAL A 475 14.19 -17.01 -7.03
C VAL A 475 14.75 -17.93 -5.91
N HIS A 476 15.40 -17.36 -4.90
CA HIS A 476 15.98 -18.05 -3.73
C HIS A 476 15.26 -17.69 -2.42
N LYS A 477 15.89 -17.85 -1.25
CA LYS A 477 15.33 -17.37 0.02
C LYS A 477 15.71 -15.90 0.26
N GLY A 478 14.77 -15.11 0.80
CA GLY A 478 15.07 -13.79 1.34
C GLY A 478 15.94 -13.84 2.60
N ILE A 479 16.15 -12.68 3.22
CA ILE A 479 16.87 -12.57 4.50
C ILE A 479 16.07 -11.85 5.58
N ALA A 480 14.95 -11.20 5.25
CA ALA A 480 13.99 -10.73 6.23
C ALA A 480 12.55 -10.87 5.72
N TRP A 481 11.65 -11.28 6.60
CA TRP A 481 10.25 -11.56 6.27
C TRP A 481 9.27 -10.97 7.28
N THR A 482 8.08 -10.66 6.78
CA THR A 482 6.94 -10.23 7.57
C THR A 482 6.33 -11.39 8.37
N SER A 483 5.33 -11.08 9.20
CA SER A 483 4.45 -12.11 9.76
C SER A 483 3.64 -12.81 8.66
N ASN A 484 3.06 -13.98 8.95
CA ASN A 484 2.12 -14.67 8.06
C ASN A 484 0.71 -14.05 8.06
N GLU A 485 0.44 -13.09 8.93
CA GLU A 485 -0.80 -12.32 8.97
C GLU A 485 -0.69 -10.99 8.20
N THR A 486 0.45 -10.74 7.55
CA THR A 486 0.65 -9.57 6.70
C THR A 486 -0.02 -9.82 5.35
N TYR A 487 -0.79 -8.85 4.87
CA TYR A 487 -1.52 -8.89 3.62
C TYR A 487 -0.81 -8.12 2.52
N SER A 488 -0.88 -8.61 1.28
CA SER A 488 -0.62 -7.81 0.08
C SER A 488 -1.89 -7.07 -0.35
N SER A 489 -1.78 -5.76 -0.61
CA SER A 489 -2.91 -4.94 -1.06
C SER A 489 -3.43 -5.28 -2.45
N VAL A 490 -2.61 -5.88 -3.31
CA VAL A 490 -3.00 -6.31 -4.66
C VAL A 490 -3.53 -7.74 -4.66
N ALA A 491 -2.87 -8.65 -3.91
CA ALA A 491 -3.30 -10.05 -3.87
C ALA A 491 -4.46 -10.29 -2.89
N GLU A 492 -4.74 -9.34 -2.00
CA GLU A 492 -5.72 -9.45 -0.90
C GLU A 492 -5.57 -10.75 -0.10
N ARG A 493 -4.31 -11.15 0.12
CA ARG A 493 -3.95 -12.43 0.74
C ARG A 493 -2.95 -12.21 1.86
N ALA A 494 -3.19 -12.88 2.98
CA ALA A 494 -2.24 -13.00 4.07
C ALA A 494 -1.17 -14.04 3.71
N ASP A 495 0.10 -13.67 3.85
CA ASP A 495 1.23 -14.59 3.68
C ASP A 495 2.48 -14.04 4.36
N GLU A 496 3.55 -14.83 4.37
CA GLU A 496 4.88 -14.38 4.75
C GLU A 496 5.60 -13.78 3.53
N TYR A 497 5.78 -12.46 3.54
CA TYR A 497 6.40 -11.73 2.44
C TYR A 497 7.87 -11.42 2.76
N ALA A 498 8.77 -11.72 1.83
CA ALA A 498 10.16 -11.26 1.93
C ALA A 498 10.22 -9.76 1.64
N VAL A 499 10.87 -9.01 2.51
CA VAL A 499 11.01 -7.54 2.40
C VAL A 499 12.47 -7.09 2.29
N ILE A 500 13.40 -7.99 2.62
CA ILE A 500 14.83 -7.83 2.34
C ILE A 500 15.33 -9.12 1.71
N ILE A 501 16.04 -9.02 0.59
CA ILE A 501 16.70 -10.13 -0.10
C ILE A 501 18.17 -9.76 -0.34
N ALA A 502 19.06 -10.72 -0.18
CA ALA A 502 20.43 -10.64 -0.68
C ALA A 502 20.70 -11.79 -1.65
N VAL A 503 21.25 -11.48 -2.83
CA VAL A 503 21.60 -12.44 -3.88
C VAL A 503 23.07 -12.27 -4.25
N LYS A 504 23.83 -13.37 -4.30
CA LYS A 504 25.19 -13.36 -4.85
C LYS A 504 25.17 -13.56 -6.36
N LYS A 505 25.96 -12.78 -7.09
CA LYS A 505 26.12 -12.91 -8.55
C LYS A 505 27.58 -12.71 -8.92
N GLY A 506 28.27 -13.79 -9.30
CA GLY A 506 29.73 -13.74 -9.46
C GLY A 506 30.41 -13.50 -8.11
N SER A 507 31.34 -12.55 -8.05
CA SER A 507 31.98 -12.12 -6.80
C SER A 507 31.22 -11.02 -6.05
N GLY A 508 30.24 -10.36 -6.67
CA GLY A 508 29.46 -9.29 -6.05
C GLY A 508 28.11 -9.73 -5.48
N THR A 509 27.39 -8.75 -4.95
CA THR A 509 26.14 -8.96 -4.21
C THR A 509 25.09 -7.93 -4.61
N VAL A 510 23.83 -8.38 -4.70
CA VAL A 510 22.66 -7.54 -4.88
C VAL A 510 21.81 -7.61 -3.63
N ILE A 511 21.46 -6.47 -3.06
CA ILE A 511 20.56 -6.35 -1.92
C ILE A 511 19.33 -5.57 -2.38
N ALA A 512 18.16 -6.13 -2.11
CA ALA A 512 16.87 -5.52 -2.44
C ALA A 512 16.08 -5.29 -1.14
N ILE A 513 15.57 -4.07 -0.94
CA ILE A 513 14.76 -3.68 0.22
C ILE A 513 13.47 -3.03 -0.29
N GLY A 514 12.33 -3.53 0.18
CA GLY A 514 11.00 -3.14 -0.28
C GLY A 514 10.43 -1.89 0.40
N ASP A 515 11.27 -1.09 1.06
CA ASP A 515 10.91 0.16 1.73
C ASP A 515 12.09 1.12 1.65
N LEU A 516 11.82 2.42 1.67
CA LEU A 516 12.85 3.46 1.65
C LEU A 516 12.66 4.47 2.79
N THR A 517 11.42 4.67 3.24
CA THR A 517 11.07 5.57 4.35
C THR A 517 11.88 5.33 5.62
N PHE A 518 12.27 4.08 5.94
CA PHE A 518 13.08 3.77 7.14
C PHE A 518 14.45 4.49 7.20
N LEU A 519 14.97 5.02 6.09
CA LEU A 519 16.23 5.77 6.05
C LEU A 519 16.10 7.19 6.63
N MET A 520 14.88 7.71 6.72
CA MET A 520 14.59 9.12 7.03
C MET A 520 14.28 9.34 8.52
N GLU A 521 14.56 10.54 9.03
CA GLU A 521 14.05 10.94 10.34
C GLU A 521 12.54 11.27 10.27
N PRO A 522 11.73 10.87 11.28
CA PRO A 522 12.12 10.15 12.50
C PRO A 522 12.11 8.62 12.36
N TYR A 523 11.71 8.07 11.21
CA TYR A 523 11.50 6.64 10.96
C TYR A 523 12.74 5.75 11.19
N CYS A 524 13.92 6.30 10.97
CA CYS A 524 15.19 5.60 11.18
C CYS A 524 15.45 5.26 12.66
N TYR A 525 14.80 5.93 13.61
CA TYR A 525 14.95 5.63 15.05
C TYR A 525 13.87 4.70 15.61
N VAL A 526 12.98 4.17 14.76
CA VAL A 526 11.95 3.22 15.17
C VAL A 526 12.53 1.80 15.19
N GLU A 527 12.33 1.08 16.29
CA GLU A 527 12.91 -0.25 16.54
C GLU A 527 14.42 -0.29 16.22
N ASP A 528 14.91 -1.32 15.52
CA ASP A 528 16.32 -1.45 15.13
C ASP A 528 16.63 -0.85 13.74
N ASN A 529 15.78 0.02 13.18
CA ASN A 529 15.98 0.59 11.84
C ASN A 529 17.35 1.28 11.69
N TYR A 530 17.80 2.04 12.70
CA TYR A 530 19.10 2.70 12.66
C TYR A 530 20.26 1.70 12.63
N LYS A 531 20.13 0.56 13.33
CA LYS A 531 21.13 -0.52 13.28
C LYS A 531 21.19 -1.14 11.90
N LEU A 532 20.05 -1.30 11.22
CA LEU A 532 20.04 -1.73 9.82
C LEU A 532 20.78 -0.72 8.92
N ILE A 533 20.62 0.59 9.14
CA ILE A 533 21.39 1.62 8.39
C ILE A 533 22.89 1.47 8.63
N ILE A 534 23.33 1.25 9.88
CA ILE A 534 24.75 1.00 10.20
C ILE A 534 25.26 -0.27 9.49
N ASN A 535 24.46 -1.34 9.47
CA ASN A 535 24.82 -2.57 8.77
C ASN A 535 24.93 -2.37 7.26
N ILE A 536 24.02 -1.58 6.66
CA ILE A 536 24.06 -1.18 5.24
C ILE A 536 25.34 -0.38 4.96
N ALA A 537 25.63 0.65 5.76
CA ALA A 537 26.83 1.47 5.61
C ALA A 537 28.11 0.64 5.71
N SER A 538 28.18 -0.25 6.71
CA SER A 538 29.31 -1.15 6.93
C SER A 538 29.54 -2.08 5.73
N LEU A 539 28.46 -2.56 5.11
CA LEU A 539 28.53 -3.43 3.95
C LEU A 539 28.98 -2.66 2.70
N MET A 540 28.51 -1.43 2.49
CA MET A 540 28.93 -0.57 1.38
C MET A 540 30.40 -0.13 1.51
N ALA A 541 30.85 0.22 2.72
CA ALA A 541 32.22 0.68 2.96
C ALA A 541 33.28 -0.44 2.85
N ASN A 542 32.90 -1.69 3.15
CA ASN A 542 33.82 -2.84 3.14
C ASN A 542 33.98 -3.50 1.76
N VAL A 543 33.33 -3.01 0.69
CA VAL A 543 33.56 -3.53 -0.67
C VAL A 543 34.80 -2.88 -1.25
N SER A 544 35.91 -3.59 -1.16
CA SER A 544 37.19 -3.21 -1.76
C SER A 544 37.07 -3.17 -3.29
N ILE A 545 37.13 -1.98 -3.88
CA ILE A 545 37.26 -1.77 -5.33
C ILE A 545 38.62 -2.34 -5.77
N GLN A 546 38.61 -3.37 -6.61
CA GLN A 546 39.81 -3.73 -7.38
C GLN A 546 39.95 -2.76 -8.56
N ILE A 547 40.83 -1.77 -8.43
CA ILE A 547 41.24 -0.95 -9.57
C ILE A 547 42.27 -1.76 -10.38
N PRO A 548 42.01 -2.10 -11.65
CA PRO A 548 43.01 -2.74 -12.49
C PRO A 548 44.09 -1.70 -12.85
N GLY A 549 45.32 -1.94 -12.40
CA GLY A 549 46.49 -1.14 -12.78
C GLY A 549 46.95 -0.13 -11.75
N LYS A 550 47.38 -0.61 -10.57
CA LYS A 550 48.53 -0.06 -9.85
C LYS A 550 48.99 -1.09 -8.82
N GLU A 551 50.15 -1.70 -9.09
CA GLU A 551 50.88 -2.43 -8.06
C GLU A 551 51.23 -1.47 -6.92
N GLY A 552 50.98 -1.91 -5.69
CA GLY A 552 51.59 -1.34 -4.49
C GLY A 552 50.61 -0.97 -3.39
N GLY A 553 50.14 -1.97 -2.64
CA GLY A 553 49.48 -1.74 -1.35
C GLY A 553 48.49 -2.82 -0.92
N VAL A 554 48.89 -4.10 -0.96
CA VAL A 554 48.17 -5.15 -0.24
C VAL A 554 48.17 -4.76 1.23
N VAL A 555 47.01 -4.47 1.83
CA VAL A 555 46.88 -4.54 3.29
C VAL A 555 47.05 -6.02 3.61
N LYS A 556 48.29 -6.41 3.89
CA LYS A 556 48.59 -7.77 4.29
C LYS A 556 47.83 -8.01 5.60
N GLU A 557 46.96 -9.01 5.62
CA GLU A 557 46.55 -9.66 6.87
C GLU A 557 47.83 -10.25 7.51
N GLU A 558 48.55 -9.40 8.25
CA GLU A 558 49.87 -9.66 8.82
C GLU A 558 49.82 -9.36 10.31
N ILE A 559 50.05 -10.38 11.15
CA ILE A 559 50.25 -10.20 12.59
C ILE A 559 51.73 -10.33 12.90
N THR A 560 52.30 -9.25 13.43
CA THR A 560 53.68 -9.22 13.93
C THR A 560 53.75 -9.77 15.35
N LYS A 561 54.97 -10.09 15.82
CA LYS A 561 55.17 -10.61 17.16
C LYS A 561 54.72 -9.58 18.21
N PRO A 562 53.85 -9.95 19.17
CA PRO A 562 53.46 -9.04 20.23
C PRO A 562 54.64 -8.77 21.18
N ASP A 563 54.86 -7.51 21.55
CA ASP A 563 55.81 -7.16 22.60
C ASP A 563 55.18 -7.40 23.98
N LEU A 564 55.64 -8.44 24.67
CA LEU A 564 55.17 -8.83 26.00
C LEU A 564 56.31 -8.63 27.01
N PRO A 565 56.28 -7.55 27.82
CA PRO A 565 57.31 -7.26 28.81
C PRO A 565 57.33 -8.32 29.93
N VAL A 566 58.48 -8.44 30.62
CA VAL A 566 58.61 -9.28 31.82
C VAL A 566 57.64 -8.79 32.89
N GLY A 567 56.94 -9.72 33.55
CA GLY A 567 55.85 -9.44 34.48
C GLY A 567 54.46 -9.39 33.82
N THR A 568 54.35 -9.58 32.51
CA THR A 568 53.03 -9.67 31.85
C THR A 568 52.30 -10.93 32.32
N GLU A 569 51.05 -10.72 32.74
CA GLU A 569 50.13 -11.77 33.17
C GLU A 569 48.87 -11.73 32.30
N LYS A 570 48.40 -12.89 31.87
CA LYS A 570 47.18 -13.04 31.07
C LYS A 570 46.37 -14.25 31.53
N ILE A 571 45.05 -14.13 31.48
CA ILE A 571 44.11 -15.22 31.71
C ILE A 571 43.60 -15.69 30.35
N PHE A 572 43.70 -16.99 30.10
CA PHE A 572 43.28 -17.61 28.85
C PHE A 572 42.22 -18.68 29.11
N LYS A 573 41.35 -18.88 28.11
CA LYS A 573 40.37 -19.95 28.05
C LYS A 573 40.78 -20.94 26.96
N GLU A 574 40.90 -22.21 27.32
CA GLU A 574 41.13 -23.31 26.37
C GLU A 574 39.97 -24.30 26.40
N TRP A 575 39.70 -24.93 25.26
CA TRP A 575 38.70 -26.00 25.16
C TRP A 575 39.43 -27.31 24.88
N ILE A 576 39.31 -28.27 25.79
CA ILE A 576 39.85 -29.62 25.65
C ILE A 576 38.68 -30.60 25.72
N ASP A 577 38.49 -31.38 24.64
CA ASP A 577 37.39 -32.35 24.50
C ASP A 577 36.00 -31.78 24.81
N GLY A 578 35.75 -30.52 24.38
CA GLY A 578 34.47 -29.83 24.55
C GLY A 578 34.21 -29.24 25.93
N LYS A 579 35.17 -29.32 26.87
CA LYS A 579 35.12 -28.64 28.17
C LYS A 579 36.03 -27.41 28.18
N GLU A 580 35.52 -26.30 28.73
CA GLU A 580 36.27 -25.06 28.92
C GLU A 580 37.13 -25.15 30.18
N TYR A 581 38.41 -24.80 30.05
CA TYR A 581 39.38 -24.66 31.13
C TYR A 581 39.96 -23.25 31.10
N VAL A 582 40.17 -22.67 32.28
CA VAL A 582 40.83 -21.38 32.43
C VAL A 582 42.22 -21.60 32.97
N PHE A 583 43.21 -20.94 32.39
CA PHE A 583 44.58 -20.97 32.89
C PHE A 583 45.20 -19.58 32.91
N ARG A 584 46.16 -19.40 33.82
CA ARG A 584 46.90 -18.16 33.99
C ARG A 584 48.29 -18.31 33.38
N TRP A 585 48.69 -17.36 32.56
CA TRP A 585 49.97 -17.31 31.87
C TRP A 585 50.79 -16.13 32.38
N ILE A 586 52.04 -16.36 32.73
CA ILE A 586 52.90 -15.36 33.37
C ILE A 586 54.28 -15.37 32.72
N LYS A 587 54.77 -14.21 32.26
CA LYS A 587 56.15 -14.06 31.77
C LYS A 587 57.10 -13.68 32.90
N ILE A 588 57.86 -14.65 33.40
CA ILE A 588 58.75 -14.48 34.56
C ILE A 588 60.07 -13.81 34.18
N SER A 589 60.62 -14.16 33.02
CA SER A 589 61.84 -13.54 32.50
C SER A 589 61.87 -13.59 30.97
N ARG A 590 62.97 -13.19 30.33
CA ARG A 590 63.16 -13.43 28.89
C ARG A 590 63.18 -14.91 28.52
N ARG A 591 63.53 -15.78 29.47
CA ARG A 591 63.75 -17.22 29.24
C ARG A 591 62.82 -18.12 30.02
N GLU A 592 61.80 -17.57 30.68
CA GLU A 592 60.90 -18.36 31.53
C GLU A 592 59.46 -17.84 31.47
N ILE A 593 58.55 -18.77 31.25
CA ILE A 593 57.10 -18.57 31.25
C ILE A 593 56.48 -19.60 32.20
N ILE A 594 55.51 -19.17 33.00
CA ILE A 594 54.71 -20.07 33.86
C ILE A 594 53.29 -20.15 33.33
N ILE A 595 52.74 -21.36 33.29
CA ILE A 595 51.31 -21.62 33.08
C ILE A 595 50.75 -22.29 34.33
N GLU A 596 49.78 -21.65 34.98
CA GLU A 596 49.06 -22.16 36.15
C GLU A 596 47.65 -22.62 35.73
N ARG A 597 47.36 -23.91 35.91
CA ARG A 597 46.03 -24.53 35.81
C ARG A 597 45.54 -24.89 37.20
N GLU A 598 44.25 -25.23 37.35
CA GLU A 598 43.62 -25.48 38.66
C GLU A 598 44.40 -26.43 39.58
N ASN A 599 45.07 -27.45 39.03
CA ASN A 599 45.82 -28.46 39.79
C ASN A 599 47.26 -28.69 39.31
N GLN A 600 47.81 -27.78 38.50
CA GLN A 600 49.12 -28.00 37.85
C GLN A 600 49.80 -26.67 37.53
N THR A 601 51.07 -26.55 37.87
CA THR A 601 51.93 -25.44 37.43
C THR A 601 53.02 -25.98 36.52
N THR A 602 53.16 -25.38 35.33
CA THR A 602 54.19 -25.75 34.36
C THR A 602 55.11 -24.58 34.10
N HIS A 603 56.41 -24.80 34.31
CA HIS A 603 57.47 -23.87 33.92
C HIS A 603 57.98 -24.24 32.53
N TYR A 604 57.98 -23.28 31.61
CA TYR A 604 58.54 -23.39 30.27
C TYR A 604 59.82 -22.55 30.19
N TYR A 605 60.92 -23.17 29.76
CA TYR A 605 62.22 -22.52 29.62
C TYR A 605 62.56 -22.32 28.14
N LEU A 606 62.90 -21.07 27.78
CA LEU A 606 63.19 -20.65 26.41
C LEU A 606 64.69 -20.38 26.19
N THR A 607 65.15 -20.59 24.97
CA THR A 607 66.49 -20.20 24.51
C THR A 607 66.61 -18.68 24.33
N GLU A 608 67.75 -18.21 23.83
CA GLU A 608 67.96 -16.77 23.53
C GLU A 608 67.12 -16.30 22.33
N ASP A 609 66.74 -17.23 21.44
CA ASP A 609 65.94 -16.98 20.25
C ASP A 609 64.44 -17.29 20.47
N ASP A 610 64.01 -17.32 21.73
CA ASP A 610 62.64 -17.64 22.17
C ASP A 610 62.15 -19.06 21.81
N ALA A 611 63.05 -19.99 21.45
CA ALA A 611 62.67 -21.38 21.21
C ALA A 611 62.48 -22.15 22.53
N LEU A 612 61.48 -23.02 22.62
CA LEU A 612 61.18 -23.81 23.81
C LEU A 612 62.19 -24.96 23.97
N GLU A 613 63.04 -24.87 24.99
CA GLU A 613 64.11 -25.82 25.28
C GLU A 613 63.64 -26.97 26.16
N ARG A 614 62.90 -26.66 27.23
CA ARG A 614 62.38 -27.65 28.17
C ARG A 614 61.17 -27.14 28.92
N TRP A 615 60.39 -28.04 29.49
CA TRP A 615 59.36 -27.71 30.47
C TRP A 615 59.43 -28.62 31.70
N VAL A 616 59.00 -28.07 32.84
CA VAL A 616 58.95 -28.78 34.14
C VAL A 616 57.56 -28.62 34.73
N SER A 617 56.94 -29.73 35.12
CA SER A 617 55.64 -29.73 35.79
C SER A 617 55.47 -30.98 36.65
N ASP A 618 55.05 -30.80 37.90
CA ASP A 618 54.67 -31.88 38.82
C ASP A 618 55.67 -33.05 38.89
N GLY A 619 56.96 -32.75 39.04
CA GLY A 619 58.04 -33.76 39.13
C GLY A 619 58.40 -34.43 37.79
N ARG A 620 57.83 -33.95 36.69
CA ARG A 620 58.18 -34.33 35.32
C ARG A 620 58.98 -33.23 34.65
N GLU A 621 60.01 -33.60 33.92
CA GLU A 621 60.82 -32.69 33.12
C GLU A 621 60.93 -33.23 31.70
N CYS A 622 60.62 -32.40 30.71
CA CYS A 622 60.80 -32.75 29.30
C CYS A 622 61.83 -31.83 28.67
N ILE A 623 62.89 -32.40 28.10
CA ILE A 623 63.97 -31.67 27.45
C ILE A 623 63.97 -32.02 25.96
N TYR A 624 63.87 -31.02 25.10
CA TYR A 624 63.87 -31.20 23.65
C TYR A 624 65.30 -31.27 23.11
N GLU A 625 65.64 -32.27 22.29
CA GLU A 625 66.97 -32.38 21.67
C GLU A 625 67.26 -31.18 20.75
N LYS A 626 66.25 -30.78 19.98
CA LYS A 626 66.20 -29.50 19.27
C LYS A 626 65.07 -28.68 19.86
N PRO A 627 65.34 -27.49 20.45
CA PRO A 627 64.30 -26.61 20.96
C PRO A 627 63.21 -26.33 19.94
N ILE A 628 61.94 -26.31 20.38
CA ILE A 628 60.79 -26.02 19.52
C ILE A 628 60.84 -24.53 19.16
N PRO A 629 60.98 -24.16 17.87
CA PRO A 629 61.17 -22.77 17.46
C PRO A 629 59.91 -21.95 17.75
N GLU A 630 60.13 -20.66 18.04
CA GLU A 630 59.07 -19.66 18.16
C GLU A 630 58.22 -19.59 16.87
N LEU A 631 56.98 -19.13 17.00
CA LEU A 631 56.08 -18.92 15.86
C LEU A 631 56.77 -18.07 14.76
N PRO A 632 56.61 -18.43 13.48
CA PRO A 632 57.32 -17.77 12.38
C PRO A 632 56.67 -16.42 12.05
N TYR A 633 56.76 -15.45 12.94
CA TYR A 633 56.27 -14.10 12.70
C TYR A 633 56.99 -13.45 11.49
N PRO A 634 56.31 -12.61 10.70
CA PRO A 634 54.89 -12.28 10.82
C PRO A 634 53.99 -13.42 10.32
N LEU A 635 52.83 -13.58 10.95
CA LEU A 635 51.80 -14.55 10.58
C LEU A 635 50.91 -13.95 9.49
N THR A 636 50.80 -14.66 8.37
CA THR A 636 49.98 -14.28 7.21
C THR A 636 49.02 -15.41 6.85
N ARG A 637 47.87 -15.12 6.24
CA ARG A 637 46.88 -16.15 5.86
C ARG A 637 47.53 -17.25 5.02
N GLY A 638 47.28 -18.51 5.37
CA GLY A 638 47.83 -19.67 4.66
C GLY A 638 49.29 -20.00 4.96
N LYS A 639 49.98 -19.21 5.82
CA LYS A 639 51.32 -19.56 6.29
C LYS A 639 51.24 -20.84 7.13
N SER A 640 52.07 -21.82 6.80
CA SER A 640 52.18 -23.08 7.52
C SER A 640 53.62 -23.35 7.93
N TRP A 641 53.80 -24.07 9.02
CA TRP A 641 55.09 -24.54 9.49
C TRP A 641 54.93 -25.91 10.15
N SER A 642 56.02 -26.65 10.18
CA SER A 642 56.09 -27.93 10.88
C SER A 642 57.39 -28.04 11.63
N HIS A 643 57.34 -28.60 12.82
CA HIS A 643 58.52 -28.87 13.62
C HIS A 643 58.54 -30.34 14.03
N LYS A 644 59.73 -30.94 13.98
CA LYS A 644 59.97 -32.31 14.38
C LYS A 644 61.22 -32.35 15.26
N THR A 645 61.09 -32.87 16.47
CA THR A 645 62.19 -32.99 17.43
C THR A 645 62.01 -34.22 18.30
N ASN A 646 63.12 -34.78 18.77
CA ASN A 646 63.09 -35.80 19.82
C ASN A 646 63.10 -35.11 21.18
N PHE A 647 62.59 -35.78 22.19
CA PHE A 647 62.65 -35.29 23.56
C PHE A 647 63.01 -36.40 24.55
N THR A 648 63.63 -36.00 25.66
CA THR A 648 63.81 -36.85 26.83
C THR A 648 62.82 -36.41 27.89
N LEU A 649 61.85 -37.27 28.22
CA LEU A 649 60.92 -37.09 29.31
C LEU A 649 61.43 -37.81 30.55
N ILE A 650 61.61 -37.08 31.64
CA ILE A 650 62.07 -37.56 32.94
C ILE A 650 60.87 -37.59 33.87
N ILE A 651 60.46 -38.78 34.32
CA ILE A 651 59.38 -38.97 35.30
C ILE A 651 59.98 -39.70 36.49
N GLU A 652 59.97 -39.08 37.67
CA GLU A 652 60.49 -39.66 38.92
C GLU A 652 61.93 -40.23 38.77
N GLY A 653 62.76 -39.58 37.94
CA GLY A 653 64.15 -39.97 37.67
C GLY A 653 64.34 -41.02 36.55
N THR A 654 63.26 -41.58 36.00
CA THR A 654 63.31 -42.51 34.86
C THR A 654 63.23 -41.75 33.53
N ARG A 655 64.09 -42.08 32.57
CA ARG A 655 64.17 -41.43 31.25
C ARG A 655 63.37 -42.20 30.19
N TYR A 656 62.50 -41.49 29.50
CA TYR A 656 61.75 -41.95 28.33
C TYR A 656 62.17 -41.10 27.13
N LEU A 657 62.41 -41.75 25.99
CA LEU A 657 62.79 -41.07 24.75
C LEU A 657 61.58 -41.05 23.83
N GLY A 658 61.14 -39.86 23.44
CA GLY A 658 60.01 -39.69 22.54
C GLY A 658 60.34 -38.83 21.33
N GLU A 659 59.41 -38.80 20.39
CA GLU A 659 59.43 -37.95 19.20
C GLU A 659 58.13 -37.14 19.17
N ILE A 660 58.25 -35.84 18.85
CA ILE A 660 57.12 -34.96 18.65
C ILE A 660 57.14 -34.39 17.23
N ILE A 661 55.98 -34.44 16.57
CA ILE A 661 55.72 -33.82 15.26
C ILE A 661 54.57 -32.84 15.41
N GLU A 662 54.85 -31.55 15.17
CA GLU A 662 53.85 -30.49 15.16
C GLU A 662 53.69 -29.95 13.74
N ARG A 663 52.45 -29.72 13.32
CA ARG A 663 52.12 -29.02 12.07
C ARG A 663 51.08 -27.98 12.38
N SER A 664 51.29 -26.76 11.91
CA SER A 664 50.41 -25.62 12.19
C SER A 664 50.23 -24.77 10.94
N TYR A 665 49.06 -24.16 10.80
CA TYR A 665 48.82 -23.18 9.75
C TYR A 665 47.84 -22.07 10.17
N VAL A 666 48.00 -20.90 9.58
CA VAL A 666 47.11 -19.75 9.80
C VAL A 666 45.83 -19.94 8.96
N ASN A 667 44.75 -20.36 9.62
CA ASN A 667 43.46 -20.64 8.99
C ASN A 667 42.72 -19.33 8.63
N SER A 668 42.61 -18.40 9.59
CA SER A 668 41.95 -17.11 9.41
C SER A 668 42.48 -16.06 10.39
N PHE A 669 41.92 -14.85 10.34
CA PHE A 669 42.11 -13.81 11.35
C PHE A 669 40.76 -13.43 11.94
N GLU A 670 40.73 -13.04 13.21
CA GLU A 670 39.50 -12.65 13.90
C GLU A 670 39.76 -11.52 14.91
N ASN A 671 38.74 -10.69 15.14
CA ASN A 671 38.76 -9.67 16.19
C ASN A 671 38.19 -10.28 17.48
N ILE A 672 39.01 -10.41 18.51
CA ILE A 672 38.62 -10.95 19.82
C ILE A 672 38.50 -9.80 20.80
N ILE A 673 37.35 -9.67 21.47
CA ILE A 673 37.17 -8.74 22.58
C ILE A 673 37.69 -9.42 23.84
N ALA A 674 38.73 -8.87 24.44
CA ALA A 674 39.26 -9.37 25.71
C ALA A 674 38.38 -8.93 26.89
N GLU A 675 38.60 -9.51 28.06
CA GLU A 675 37.85 -9.18 29.29
C GLU A 675 38.04 -7.72 29.76
N ASP A 676 39.06 -7.01 29.27
CA ASP A 676 39.25 -5.57 29.50
C ASP A 676 38.41 -4.68 28.56
N GLY A 677 37.59 -5.29 27.70
CA GLY A 677 36.70 -4.62 26.75
C GLY A 677 37.40 -4.14 25.48
N LYS A 678 38.71 -4.38 25.31
CA LYS A 678 39.45 -4.01 24.09
C LYS A 678 39.39 -5.11 23.04
N THR A 679 39.31 -4.69 21.79
CA THR A 679 39.34 -5.58 20.63
C THR A 679 40.77 -5.80 20.16
N TYR A 680 41.17 -7.06 20.02
CA TYR A 680 42.47 -7.50 19.54
C TYR A 680 42.32 -8.27 18.23
N PHE A 681 43.04 -7.86 17.19
CA PHE A 681 43.12 -8.59 15.93
C PHE A 681 44.08 -9.78 16.08
N CYS A 682 43.56 -11.00 16.00
CA CYS A 682 44.25 -12.24 16.33
C CYS A 682 44.31 -13.19 15.12
N ALA A 683 45.37 -14.00 15.03
CA ALA A 683 45.48 -15.09 14.06
C ALA A 683 44.82 -16.34 14.63
N LYS A 684 43.96 -16.99 13.85
CA LYS A 684 43.42 -18.31 14.18
C LYS A 684 44.35 -19.38 13.60
N ILE A 685 45.11 -20.00 14.49
CA ILE A 685 46.07 -21.06 14.14
C ILE A 685 45.40 -22.41 14.38
N GLU A 686 45.37 -23.24 13.36
CA GLU A 686 44.98 -24.64 13.49
C GLU A 686 46.25 -25.49 13.51
N TYR A 687 46.34 -26.42 14.46
CA TYR A 687 47.52 -27.25 14.66
C TYR A 687 47.17 -28.72 14.92
N SER A 688 48.08 -29.60 14.53
CA SER A 688 48.07 -31.03 14.86
C SER A 688 49.40 -31.38 15.54
N ARG A 689 49.32 -32.06 16.68
CA ARG A 689 50.48 -32.51 17.46
C ARG A 689 50.40 -34.02 17.64
N GLU A 690 51.43 -34.72 17.18
CA GLU A 690 51.62 -36.16 17.36
C GLU A 690 52.81 -36.36 18.30
N GLU A 691 52.58 -37.04 19.42
CA GLU A 691 53.61 -37.44 20.37
C GLU A 691 53.71 -38.96 20.42
N ILE A 692 54.92 -39.48 20.26
CA ILE A 692 55.23 -40.91 20.38
C ILE A 692 56.26 -41.02 21.49
N ILE A 693 55.87 -41.60 22.63
CA ILE A 693 56.72 -41.83 23.81
C ILE A 693 57.25 -43.26 23.81
#